data_AF-A0A3B3HLC2-F1
#
_entry.id   AF-A0A3B3HLC2-F1
#
_cell.length_a   1.000
_cell.length_b   1.000
_cell.length_c   1.000
_cell.angle_alpha   90.00
_cell.angle_beta   90.00
_cell.angle_gamma   90.00
#
_symmetry.space_group_name_H-M   'P 1'
#
loop_
_entity.id
_entity.type
_entity.pdbx_description
1 polymer ?
#
loop_
_entity_poly.entity_id
_entity_poly.type
_entity_poly.pdbx_seq_one_letter_code
_entity_poly.pdbx_strand_id
1 'polypeptide(L)'
;MKESDRDREGVDGRAGSAGDQSWISKVIKKRVCTTFIADASSNGRVCQCGSTLEGHDPVAAANVSGAAAALQWDSLQHSSEQPTDAFGEVEFAGAGCRHSLFLRLSCDTAAQIVYALLTNHWGLPAPNLVVSVVGGEGHQTIKPWVRDILRNGLVKAAVTTGSWILTGGLREGVSRCVGEAVRDFGAGALNSSKNKVIAVGVAPWGMVNNRQQLVNPKGSFPARYYVQHKSLDSNYLDNNCKAFLLVDDGSVGRRGGVEAFRADLEDYISHQRTGIWGSGGIEIPVLCMLIAGDACMLQRVKNSLEKSTPWLVLAGSGSAADLISEVLSSLSDIIHDPTSPSSEGPTPEVLSDDSRQMVRQKVRKYFPAETEVEKLVEHVLSIYQKRDFITVFRGESEDSDDFDTVLLRSILGASKRVCNKAIEWVEELKLAVAWNRVDIAKAELFNGAIAWSYHELEESMTDALVNDKPHFVRLFCENGLNILDYLTYGRLEKLYNKLSDTTLAYSLLQKRLNERQDLNRSESLVNGAASASKASSECLMMSPASELQLSLFEVSRLLWDLLGDVCQPFYYGALDLDPKTSPRVALKQVHKLLLRDCEYRRQRCRSPWTALFIWAVLQNRPKMAVFFWEMAGESVMSALAGCKILRELSKLEDETESKLEMKKLAQKFEDLAHDVFGNCYQNSETLAFTLLIRKSPVWGKATCLQMATAADARLFFSQDGVQFLLSQIWWGDMERNTEVWKLILTFFFPPLLCTRLIQFREEEELNPEVFQGMDTDGMDGNEGSVLSLVDVVQNKEDAEELRALKENLSDAPKPRVNRPFAVLRCRQFWFAPVTSFLGNVLMYFLFLGLFAYVLLVDFKPPPPDGPSPLEIVLYFWVFTLVCEEIRQSFFVDGLFLLQKMKNYIQDVWNKCDLTAIILFILGVCCRMFPASYYFGRGVMAVDFLVFTLRLIHIFAVHKQLGPKIIIVGKMVKDVFFFMFFLAVWLLAYGVANQALLYSYDPRSTWIFRRVFYRPYMHIFGQIPINEMDADKLDFLSCTNDTAAIEAGAEPCIDTYANWLVVLLLVVYLLFTNIVLVNMLIAMFSHTFSKVQEHSDTYWKFQRFNLIVEYQSRPSLPPPFIIISHINLFIKRYIRRIPSVKSQDFAVELRGKKVGQLNVWEAAQKETLLTAQSKSERESDSARLKRTSTKVDSVLKQIAEMRGHDRRLQLLETQLEYCCSSLSWMMEALSQSNMISAGRPAPLLKDHTLLSKR
;
A
#
# COMPACT_ATOMS: atom_id res chain seq x y z
N MET A 1 26.17 10.66 36.09
CA MET A 1 27.59 10.42 35.74
C MET A 1 27.70 9.18 34.86
N LYS A 2 27.40 9.35 33.57
CA LYS A 2 27.78 8.56 32.39
C LYS A 2 26.87 9.04 31.25
N GLU A 3 27.26 10.17 30.71
CA GLU A 3 26.63 10.85 29.58
C GLU A 3 27.81 11.41 28.76
N SER A 4 28.29 10.64 27.79
CA SER A 4 29.21 11.06 26.73
C SER A 4 29.49 9.86 25.83
N ASP A 5 28.79 9.75 24.69
CA ASP A 5 29.26 9.19 23.41
C ASP A 5 28.08 8.88 22.46
N ARG A 6 27.33 9.92 22.11
CA ARG A 6 26.46 9.93 20.93
C ARG A 6 26.44 11.34 20.36
N ASP A 7 27.42 11.66 19.54
CA ASP A 7 27.35 12.74 18.55
C ASP A 7 28.57 12.63 17.61
N ARG A 8 28.38 11.94 16.48
CA ARG A 8 29.05 12.13 15.16
C ARG A 8 28.80 10.92 14.24
N GLU A 9 27.55 10.72 13.84
CA GLU A 9 27.22 10.01 12.60
C GLU A 9 26.13 10.81 11.87
N GLY A 10 26.59 11.88 11.24
CA GLY A 10 25.84 12.60 10.23
C GLY A 10 26.76 12.79 9.04
N VAL A 11 26.22 12.50 7.85
CA VAL A 11 26.80 12.66 6.50
C VAL A 11 27.38 11.37 5.88
N ASP A 12 26.77 11.01 4.74
CA ASP A 12 27.15 10.06 3.69
C ASP A 12 26.98 8.55 3.90
N GLY A 13 25.72 8.12 3.82
CA GLY A 13 25.32 6.75 3.45
C GLY A 13 25.61 6.40 1.97
N ARG A 14 26.88 6.45 1.56
CA ARG A 14 27.40 5.81 0.33
C ARG A 14 28.69 5.07 0.64
N ALA A 15 28.57 4.03 1.46
CA ALA A 15 29.61 3.02 1.63
C ALA A 15 28.95 1.63 1.61
N GLY A 16 28.33 1.30 0.47
CA GLY A 16 27.87 -0.05 0.17
C GLY A 16 28.89 -0.76 -0.71
N SER A 17 29.50 -1.83 -0.20
CA SER A 17 30.28 -2.83 -0.94
C SER A 17 31.70 -2.43 -1.43
N ALA A 18 32.59 -2.10 -0.51
CA ALA A 18 34.02 -2.41 -0.67
C ALA A 18 34.31 -3.89 -0.30
N GLY A 19 33.47 -4.81 -0.80
CA GLY A 19 33.68 -6.25 -0.66
C GLY A 19 34.66 -6.74 -1.72
N ASP A 20 35.84 -7.18 -1.29
CA ASP A 20 36.88 -7.96 -1.98
C ASP A 20 36.74 -8.13 -3.51
N GLN A 21 36.78 -7.04 -4.29
CA GLN A 21 36.67 -7.06 -5.77
C GLN A 21 37.93 -7.63 -6.46
N SER A 22 38.85 -8.21 -5.67
CA SER A 22 40.07 -8.87 -6.15
C SER A 22 39.78 -10.02 -7.13
N TRP A 23 38.58 -10.61 -7.05
CA TRP A 23 38.12 -11.65 -7.97
C TRP A 23 38.00 -11.17 -9.43
N ILE A 24 37.70 -9.89 -9.68
CA ILE A 24 37.53 -9.34 -11.05
C ILE A 24 38.83 -9.54 -11.84
N SER A 25 39.97 -9.18 -11.25
CA SER A 25 41.29 -9.37 -11.85
C SER A 25 41.69 -10.84 -12.03
N LYS A 26 41.10 -11.77 -11.25
CA LYS A 26 41.39 -13.22 -11.33
C LYS A 26 40.55 -13.91 -12.41
N VAL A 27 39.32 -13.46 -12.63
CA VAL A 27 38.34 -14.11 -13.52
C VAL A 27 38.31 -13.43 -14.89
N ILE A 28 38.35 -12.10 -14.94
CA ILE A 28 38.21 -11.33 -16.17
C ILE A 28 39.59 -10.99 -16.72
N LYS A 29 39.77 -11.28 -18.00
CA LYS A 29 41.03 -11.09 -18.71
C LYS A 29 40.94 -9.93 -19.70
N LYS A 30 42.09 -9.43 -20.14
CA LYS A 30 42.31 -8.48 -21.24
C LYS A 30 43.17 -9.14 -22.31
N ARG A 31 43.17 -8.64 -23.55
CA ARG A 31 44.10 -9.07 -24.60
C ARG A 31 45.23 -8.07 -24.79
N VAL A 32 46.44 -8.57 -25.05
CA VAL A 32 47.62 -7.75 -25.37
C VAL A 32 48.33 -8.37 -26.57
N CYS A 33 48.66 -7.56 -27.58
CA CYS A 33 49.35 -8.03 -28.78
C CYS A 33 50.80 -8.44 -28.47
N THR A 34 51.13 -9.71 -28.73
CA THR A 34 52.42 -10.33 -28.38
C THR A 34 53.31 -10.62 -29.58
N THR A 35 52.80 -10.47 -30.80
CA THR A 35 53.59 -10.67 -32.02
C THR A 35 53.56 -9.40 -32.88
N PHE A 36 54.72 -8.85 -33.21
CA PHE A 36 54.84 -7.69 -34.08
C PHE A 36 54.77 -8.10 -35.55
N ILE A 37 53.72 -7.69 -36.26
CA ILE A 37 53.57 -7.87 -37.70
C ILE A 37 53.61 -6.49 -38.33
N ALA A 38 54.60 -6.19 -39.17
CA ALA A 38 54.72 -4.87 -39.79
C ALA A 38 53.52 -4.54 -40.71
N ASP A 39 52.93 -3.36 -40.55
CA ASP A 39 51.90 -2.85 -41.47
C ASP A 39 52.56 -2.20 -42.70
N ALA A 40 52.24 -2.73 -43.89
CA ALA A 40 52.76 -2.24 -45.16
C ALA A 40 52.40 -0.78 -45.44
N SER A 41 51.27 -0.29 -44.90
CA SER A 41 50.80 1.09 -45.08
C SER A 41 51.60 2.13 -44.27
N SER A 42 52.40 1.69 -43.29
CA SER A 42 53.07 2.56 -42.31
C SER A 42 54.60 2.58 -42.42
N ASN A 43 55.15 2.13 -43.55
CA ASN A 43 56.60 1.92 -43.74
C ASN A 43 57.23 1.02 -42.66
N GLY A 44 56.46 0.06 -42.11
CA GLY A 44 56.92 -0.92 -41.12
C GLY A 44 57.17 -0.38 -39.70
N ARG A 45 56.76 0.86 -39.39
CA ARG A 45 56.93 1.47 -38.06
C ARG A 45 55.83 1.09 -37.06
N VAL A 46 54.67 0.68 -37.57
CA VAL A 46 53.51 0.33 -36.78
C VAL A 46 53.19 -1.13 -37.05
N CYS A 47 52.84 -1.86 -35.99
CA CYS A 47 52.32 -3.21 -36.11
C CYS A 47 50.95 -3.17 -36.79
N GLN A 48 50.54 -4.23 -37.47
CA GLN A 48 49.18 -4.41 -37.95
C GLN A 48 48.15 -4.44 -36.81
N CYS A 49 48.55 -4.52 -35.52
CA CYS A 49 47.61 -4.27 -34.42
C CYS A 49 47.36 -2.77 -34.16
N GLY A 50 48.13 -1.86 -34.77
CA GLY A 50 48.07 -0.41 -34.59
C GLY A 50 48.98 0.17 -33.49
N SER A 51 49.69 -0.69 -32.73
CA SER A 51 50.69 -0.25 -31.75
C SER A 51 52.06 0.01 -32.38
N THR A 52 52.82 0.95 -31.82
CA THR A 52 54.23 1.18 -32.21
C THR A 52 55.13 0.09 -31.65
N LEU A 53 56.32 -0.09 -32.23
CA LEU A 53 57.31 -1.07 -31.75
C LEU A 53 57.66 -0.88 -30.26
N GLU A 54 57.70 0.36 -29.77
CA GLU A 54 57.94 0.71 -28.36
C GLU A 54 56.78 0.34 -27.42
N GLY A 55 55.56 0.16 -27.95
CA GLY A 55 54.36 -0.19 -27.20
C GLY A 55 54.14 -1.69 -27.02
N HIS A 56 55.06 -2.53 -27.51
CA HIS A 56 55.05 -3.99 -27.33
C HIS A 56 55.96 -4.42 -26.18
N ASP A 57 55.61 -5.51 -25.50
CA ASP A 57 56.50 -6.11 -24.51
C ASP A 57 57.87 -6.50 -25.14
N PRO A 58 58.99 -6.42 -24.40
CA PRO A 58 60.33 -6.68 -24.95
C PRO A 58 60.48 -8.10 -25.52
N VAL A 59 59.66 -9.06 -25.07
CA VAL A 59 59.58 -10.43 -25.60
C VAL A 59 58.95 -10.45 -27.01
N ALA A 60 57.97 -9.58 -27.27
CA ALA A 60 57.34 -9.42 -28.58
C ALA A 60 58.25 -8.69 -29.57
N ALA A 61 59.04 -7.73 -29.09
CA ALA A 61 60.04 -7.00 -29.86
C ALA A 61 61.28 -7.86 -30.23
N ALA A 62 61.53 -8.96 -29.51
CA ALA A 62 62.62 -9.90 -29.81
C ALA A 62 62.32 -10.87 -30.98
N ASN A 63 61.04 -11.12 -31.27
CA ASN A 63 60.59 -12.05 -32.33
C ASN A 63 60.60 -11.43 -33.74
N VAL A 64 61.45 -10.43 -33.98
CA VAL A 64 61.57 -9.71 -35.27
C VAL A 64 62.29 -10.54 -36.36
N SER A 65 62.71 -11.78 -36.07
CA SER A 65 63.39 -12.65 -37.05
C SER A 65 62.47 -13.19 -38.14
N GLY A 66 62.40 -12.45 -39.24
CA GLY A 66 62.72 -12.96 -40.58
C GLY A 66 62.03 -14.24 -41.09
N ALA A 67 60.70 -14.32 -41.07
CA ALA A 67 59.92 -15.16 -42.01
C ALA A 67 58.40 -14.92 -41.87
N ALA A 68 57.85 -13.92 -42.60
CA ALA A 68 56.49 -13.94 -43.17
C ALA A 68 56.10 -12.53 -43.67
N ALA A 69 56.46 -12.22 -44.92
CA ALA A 69 56.02 -11.00 -45.59
C ALA A 69 54.53 -11.06 -46.06
N ALA A 70 53.70 -11.95 -45.50
CA ALA A 70 52.31 -12.14 -45.92
C ALA A 70 51.41 -12.85 -44.89
N LEU A 71 51.48 -12.50 -43.60
CA LEU A 71 50.45 -12.92 -42.62
C LEU A 71 49.62 -11.70 -42.23
N GLN A 72 48.31 -11.81 -42.42
CA GLN A 72 47.33 -10.85 -41.93
C GLN A 72 47.20 -11.03 -40.40
N TRP A 73 47.27 -9.93 -39.66
CA TRP A 73 47.13 -9.95 -38.20
C TRP A 73 45.73 -10.38 -37.79
N ASP A 74 45.67 -11.38 -36.92
CA ASP A 74 44.47 -11.95 -36.30
C ASP A 74 44.62 -11.91 -34.77
N SER A 75 43.61 -11.38 -34.07
CA SER A 75 43.62 -11.22 -32.61
C SER A 75 43.85 -12.55 -31.88
N LEU A 76 43.17 -13.62 -32.30
CA LEU A 76 43.24 -14.92 -31.62
C LEU A 76 44.64 -15.53 -31.64
N GLN A 77 45.36 -15.39 -32.76
CA GLN A 77 46.68 -15.99 -32.96
C GLN A 77 47.83 -15.10 -32.50
N HIS A 78 47.66 -13.77 -32.56
CA HIS A 78 48.74 -12.79 -32.42
C HIS A 78 48.67 -11.96 -31.12
N SER A 79 47.68 -12.25 -30.26
CA SER A 79 47.56 -11.65 -28.93
C SER A 79 47.40 -12.72 -27.83
N SER A 80 47.77 -12.37 -26.61
CA SER A 80 47.66 -13.23 -25.42
C SER A 80 46.72 -12.63 -24.38
N GLU A 81 46.08 -13.49 -23.59
CA GLU A 81 45.23 -13.05 -22.48
C GLU A 81 46.04 -12.80 -21.20
N GLN A 82 45.75 -11.69 -20.53
CA GLN A 82 46.34 -11.31 -19.24
C GLN A 82 45.23 -10.91 -18.24
N PRO A 83 45.49 -10.91 -16.92
CA PRO A 83 44.55 -10.35 -15.93
C PRO A 83 44.14 -8.91 -16.25
N THR A 84 42.85 -8.57 -16.08
CA THR A 84 42.40 -7.19 -16.34
C THR A 84 42.96 -6.22 -15.30
N ASP A 85 43.34 -5.03 -15.78
CA ASP A 85 44.01 -3.97 -15.04
C ASP A 85 43.24 -2.65 -15.04
N ALA A 86 42.03 -2.62 -15.61
CA ALA A 86 41.21 -1.41 -15.71
C ALA A 86 39.76 -1.74 -15.37
N PHE A 87 39.37 -1.47 -14.13
CA PHE A 87 38.01 -1.66 -13.63
C PHE A 87 37.70 -0.70 -12.48
N GLY A 88 36.43 -0.34 -12.30
CA GLY A 88 35.94 0.40 -11.15
C GLY A 88 34.91 1.47 -11.49
N GLU A 89 34.97 2.61 -10.83
CA GLU A 89 34.10 3.77 -11.06
C GLU A 89 34.86 4.88 -11.78
N VAL A 90 34.25 5.53 -12.78
CA VAL A 90 34.80 6.69 -13.48
C VAL A 90 33.99 7.94 -13.12
N GLU A 91 34.71 9.02 -12.80
CA GLU A 91 34.19 10.35 -12.56
C GLU A 91 34.66 11.29 -13.69
N PHE A 92 33.71 11.89 -14.41
CA PHE A 92 33.99 12.80 -15.52
C PHE A 92 34.23 14.23 -15.00
N ALA A 93 35.42 14.79 -15.24
CA ALA A 93 35.75 16.14 -14.78
C ALA A 93 34.83 17.21 -15.41
N GLY A 94 34.14 18.00 -14.57
CA GLY A 94 33.30 19.13 -15.02
C GLY A 94 31.91 18.75 -15.58
N ALA A 95 31.46 17.52 -15.37
CA ALA A 95 30.06 17.10 -15.45
C ALA A 95 29.62 16.70 -14.03
N GLY A 96 28.44 17.12 -13.56
CA GLY A 96 28.04 16.96 -12.16
C GLY A 96 28.22 15.53 -11.62
N CYS A 97 28.47 15.39 -10.30
CA CYS A 97 28.92 14.17 -9.60
C CYS A 97 28.06 12.91 -9.84
N ARG A 98 28.19 12.30 -11.03
CA ARG A 98 27.64 10.99 -11.38
C ARG A 98 28.83 10.06 -11.64
N HIS A 99 28.88 8.98 -10.88
CA HIS A 99 29.86 7.93 -11.07
C HIS A 99 29.27 6.93 -12.06
N SER A 100 30.05 6.57 -13.07
CA SER A 100 29.72 5.48 -14.01
C SER A 100 30.63 4.30 -13.72
N LEU A 101 30.12 3.08 -13.86
CA LEU A 101 30.94 1.87 -13.67
C LEU A 101 31.65 1.54 -14.98
N PHE A 102 32.88 1.03 -14.94
CA PHE A 102 33.60 0.60 -16.12
C PHE A 102 34.39 -0.68 -15.88
N LEU A 103 34.52 -1.49 -16.92
CA LEU A 103 35.28 -2.75 -16.91
C LEU A 103 35.95 -2.97 -18.27
N ARG A 104 37.26 -3.19 -18.27
CA ARG A 104 38.01 -3.72 -19.42
C ARG A 104 37.94 -5.24 -19.44
N LEU A 105 37.56 -5.81 -20.58
CA LEU A 105 37.40 -7.25 -20.77
C LEU A 105 37.84 -7.69 -22.17
N SER A 106 38.28 -8.94 -22.31
CA SER A 106 38.64 -9.54 -23.59
C SER A 106 37.40 -9.81 -24.44
N CYS A 107 37.52 -9.68 -25.76
CA CYS A 107 36.47 -10.03 -26.72
C CYS A 107 35.91 -11.46 -26.58
N ASP A 108 36.67 -12.40 -26.00
CA ASP A 108 36.26 -13.80 -25.83
C ASP A 108 35.64 -14.10 -24.45
N THR A 109 35.47 -13.08 -23.61
CA THR A 109 34.90 -13.25 -22.28
C THR A 109 33.45 -13.73 -22.39
N ALA A 110 33.11 -14.83 -21.70
CA ALA A 110 31.76 -15.39 -21.72
C ALA A 110 30.70 -14.38 -21.20
N ALA A 111 29.63 -14.18 -21.97
CA ALA A 111 28.55 -13.25 -21.66
C ALA A 111 27.87 -13.50 -20.30
N GLN A 112 27.82 -14.77 -19.84
CA GLN A 112 27.29 -15.15 -18.52
C GLN A 112 27.98 -14.43 -17.36
N ILE A 113 29.31 -14.33 -17.40
CA ILE A 113 30.10 -13.68 -16.35
C ILE A 113 29.76 -12.19 -16.29
N VAL A 114 29.62 -11.57 -17.46
CA VAL A 114 29.31 -10.14 -17.60
C VAL A 114 27.90 -9.85 -17.13
N TYR A 115 26.90 -10.66 -17.50
CA TYR A 115 25.52 -10.49 -17.04
C TYR A 115 25.40 -10.63 -15.51
N ALA A 116 26.08 -11.62 -14.92
CA ALA A 116 26.14 -11.80 -13.47
C ALA A 116 26.82 -10.61 -12.77
N LEU A 117 27.86 -10.03 -13.39
CA LEU A 117 28.52 -8.82 -12.88
C LEU A 117 27.60 -7.59 -12.94
N LEU A 118 26.89 -7.37 -14.06
CA LEU A 118 25.95 -6.25 -14.21
C LEU A 118 24.83 -6.29 -13.17
N THR A 119 24.27 -7.47 -12.91
CA THR A 119 23.11 -7.65 -12.02
C THR A 119 23.51 -7.79 -10.54
N ASN A 120 24.36 -8.76 -10.21
CA ASN A 120 24.68 -9.10 -8.83
C ASN A 120 25.70 -8.15 -8.19
N HIS A 121 26.72 -7.73 -8.94
CA HIS A 121 27.82 -6.92 -8.39
C HIS A 121 27.59 -5.42 -8.57
N TRP A 122 27.16 -4.99 -9.77
CA TRP A 122 26.87 -3.58 -10.05
C TRP A 122 25.46 -3.17 -9.60
N GLY A 123 24.64 -4.12 -9.14
CA GLY A 123 23.30 -3.86 -8.59
C GLY A 123 22.35 -3.26 -9.62
N LEU A 124 22.54 -3.53 -10.92
CA LEU A 124 21.59 -3.11 -11.94
C LEU A 124 20.37 -4.04 -11.89
N PRO A 125 19.14 -3.50 -11.81
CA PRO A 125 17.93 -4.33 -11.84
C PRO A 125 17.85 -5.07 -13.18
N ALA A 126 17.42 -6.33 -13.14
CA ALA A 126 17.21 -7.14 -14.34
C ALA A 126 16.21 -6.42 -15.28
N PRO A 127 16.53 -6.28 -16.58
CA PRO A 127 15.69 -5.56 -17.52
C PRO A 127 14.44 -6.37 -17.91
N ASN A 128 13.32 -5.68 -18.14
CA ASN A 128 12.12 -6.29 -18.75
C ASN A 128 12.17 -6.29 -20.29
N LEU A 129 13.11 -5.55 -20.86
CA LEU A 129 13.34 -5.36 -22.30
C LEU A 129 14.77 -4.84 -22.48
N VAL A 130 15.47 -5.26 -23.52
CA VAL A 130 16.73 -4.63 -23.93
C VAL A 130 16.59 -4.06 -25.33
N VAL A 131 16.90 -2.78 -25.48
CA VAL A 131 16.95 -2.11 -26.79
C VAL A 131 18.41 -1.87 -27.14
N SER A 132 18.89 -2.55 -28.17
CA SER A 132 20.25 -2.38 -28.68
C SER A 132 20.25 -1.40 -29.84
N VAL A 133 20.73 -0.18 -29.60
CA VAL A 133 20.82 0.84 -30.64
C VAL A 133 22.12 0.66 -31.39
N VAL A 134 22.01 0.40 -32.69
CA VAL A 134 23.16 0.22 -33.59
C VAL A 134 23.01 1.16 -34.77
N GLY A 135 24.12 1.74 -35.21
CA GLY A 135 24.07 2.70 -36.30
C GLY A 135 25.43 2.99 -36.91
N GLY A 136 25.43 3.82 -37.96
CA GLY A 136 26.62 4.13 -38.74
C GLY A 136 27.70 4.82 -37.90
N GLU A 137 28.93 4.30 -37.97
CA GLU A 137 30.06 4.69 -37.12
C GLU A 137 30.93 5.81 -37.72
N GLY A 138 30.30 6.73 -38.47
CA GLY A 138 30.98 7.84 -39.15
C GLY A 138 30.45 9.22 -38.77
N HIS A 139 31.09 10.27 -39.30
CA HIS A 139 30.67 11.68 -39.17
C HIS A 139 29.38 12.02 -39.95
N GLN A 140 28.52 11.04 -40.23
CA GLN A 140 27.26 11.28 -40.92
C GLN A 140 26.33 12.06 -39.99
N THR A 141 25.90 13.24 -40.43
CA THR A 141 24.98 14.08 -39.66
C THR A 141 23.61 13.40 -39.57
N ILE A 142 23.28 12.90 -38.39
CA ILE A 142 21.96 12.32 -38.09
C ILE A 142 20.88 13.38 -38.32
N LYS A 143 19.83 12.99 -39.05
CA LYS A 143 18.71 13.88 -39.36
C LYS A 143 17.99 14.35 -38.07
N PRO A 144 17.49 15.59 -38.01
CA PRO A 144 16.87 16.14 -36.79
C PRO A 144 15.70 15.30 -36.25
N TRP A 145 14.83 14.81 -37.12
CA TRP A 145 13.66 14.00 -36.72
C TRP A 145 14.06 12.68 -36.03
N VAL A 146 15.18 12.07 -36.44
CA VAL A 146 15.72 10.85 -35.78
C VAL A 146 16.20 11.18 -34.36
N ARG A 147 16.80 12.35 -34.16
CA ARG A 147 17.20 12.84 -32.84
C ARG A 147 15.98 13.05 -31.94
N ASP A 148 14.90 13.57 -32.48
CA ASP A 148 13.65 13.77 -31.73
C ASP A 148 13.02 12.43 -31.32
N ILE A 149 13.06 11.41 -32.18
CA ILE A 149 12.63 10.04 -31.82
C ILE A 149 13.50 9.44 -30.71
N LEU A 150 14.82 9.58 -30.79
CA LEU A 150 15.70 9.09 -29.73
C LEU A 150 15.44 9.81 -28.41
N ARG A 151 15.17 11.12 -28.46
CA ARG A 151 14.94 11.97 -27.30
C ARG A 151 13.59 11.73 -26.63
N ASN A 152 12.51 11.71 -27.41
CA ASN A 152 11.15 11.65 -26.89
C ASN A 152 10.55 10.24 -26.94
N GLY A 153 10.83 9.48 -28.00
CA GLY A 153 10.29 8.13 -28.19
C GLY A 153 11.05 7.07 -27.39
N LEU A 154 12.33 6.87 -27.70
CA LEU A 154 13.14 5.78 -27.11
C LEU A 154 13.29 5.91 -25.60
N VAL A 155 13.61 7.12 -25.10
CA VAL A 155 13.79 7.34 -23.66
C VAL A 155 12.48 7.14 -22.90
N LYS A 156 11.34 7.62 -23.43
CA LYS A 156 10.01 7.40 -22.85
C LYS A 156 9.66 5.90 -22.80
N ALA A 157 9.93 5.17 -23.88
CA ALA A 157 9.74 3.73 -23.93
C ALA A 157 10.62 3.00 -22.90
N ALA A 158 11.86 3.43 -22.72
CA ALA A 158 12.79 2.81 -21.77
C ALA A 158 12.39 3.03 -20.30
N VAL A 159 11.91 4.22 -19.95
CA VAL A 159 11.45 4.53 -18.58
C VAL A 159 10.18 3.79 -18.23
N THR A 160 9.25 3.67 -19.18
CA THR A 160 7.95 3.04 -18.95
C THR A 160 8.06 1.52 -18.81
N THR A 161 8.92 0.89 -19.61
CA THR A 161 9.13 -0.57 -19.58
C THR A 161 10.17 -1.01 -18.55
N GLY A 162 11.07 -0.11 -18.14
CA GLY A 162 12.25 -0.47 -17.35
C GLY A 162 13.30 -1.21 -18.20
N SER A 163 13.56 -0.72 -19.41
CA SER A 163 14.48 -1.35 -20.34
C SER A 163 15.93 -0.91 -20.14
N TRP A 164 16.87 -1.76 -20.57
CA TRP A 164 18.26 -1.35 -20.78
C TRP A 164 18.44 -0.84 -22.20
N ILE A 165 19.22 0.24 -22.33
CA ILE A 165 19.66 0.74 -23.64
C ILE A 165 21.12 0.35 -23.82
N LEU A 166 21.39 -0.57 -24.75
CA LEU A 166 22.75 -0.91 -25.19
C LEU A 166 23.16 0.05 -26.32
N THR A 167 24.31 0.69 -26.16
CA THR A 167 24.84 1.69 -27.11
C THR A 167 26.36 1.53 -27.25
N GLY A 168 26.99 2.18 -28.23
CA GLY A 168 28.43 2.07 -28.50
C GLY A 168 29.35 2.73 -27.47
N GLY A 169 28.80 3.46 -26.48
CA GLY A 169 29.52 4.02 -25.32
C GLY A 169 30.52 5.15 -25.62
N LEU A 170 30.96 5.33 -26.87
CA LEU A 170 31.78 6.44 -27.34
C LEU A 170 30.91 7.64 -27.74
N ARG A 171 31.48 8.84 -27.65
CA ARG A 171 30.80 10.09 -27.95
C ARG A 171 30.89 10.47 -29.43
N GLU A 172 30.35 9.62 -30.29
CA GLU A 172 30.29 9.79 -31.74
C GLU A 172 28.96 9.29 -32.32
N GLY A 173 28.61 9.81 -33.51
CA GLY A 173 27.47 9.33 -34.30
C GLY A 173 26.17 9.17 -33.50
N VAL A 174 25.55 7.99 -33.60
CA VAL A 174 24.27 7.67 -32.96
C VAL A 174 24.41 7.57 -31.44
N SER A 175 25.53 7.02 -30.95
CA SER A 175 25.78 6.85 -29.52
C SER A 175 25.74 8.17 -28.76
N ARG A 176 26.32 9.23 -29.34
CA ARG A 176 26.24 10.60 -28.81
C ARG A 176 24.80 11.11 -28.70
N CYS A 177 23.98 10.91 -29.74
CA CYS A 177 22.58 11.35 -29.72
C CYS A 177 21.76 10.62 -28.65
N VAL A 178 22.01 9.32 -28.44
CA VAL A 178 21.40 8.54 -27.35
C VAL A 178 21.82 9.09 -25.98
N GLY A 179 23.11 9.40 -25.80
CA GLY A 179 23.59 10.01 -24.55
C GLY A 179 22.99 11.38 -24.27
N GLU A 180 22.91 12.25 -25.28
CA GLU A 180 22.26 13.56 -25.18
C GLU A 180 20.75 13.42 -24.85
N ALA A 181 20.05 12.44 -25.43
CA ALA A 181 18.67 12.12 -25.10
C ALA A 181 18.48 11.70 -23.63
N VAL A 182 19.33 10.78 -23.12
CA VAL A 182 19.30 10.34 -21.72
C VAL A 182 19.61 11.48 -20.76
N ARG A 183 20.54 12.36 -21.13
CA ARG A 183 20.90 13.55 -20.35
C ARG A 183 19.74 14.53 -20.23
N ASP A 184 19.14 14.87 -21.36
CA ASP A 184 18.07 15.86 -21.45
C ASP A 184 16.85 15.43 -20.64
N PHE A 185 16.49 14.14 -20.69
CA PHE A 185 15.46 13.58 -19.82
C PHE A 185 15.85 13.68 -18.33
N GLY A 186 17.10 13.35 -18.00
CA GLY A 186 17.62 13.45 -16.64
C GLY A 186 17.71 14.88 -16.09
N ALA A 187 17.71 15.91 -16.94
CA ALA A 187 17.67 17.32 -16.58
C ALA A 187 16.23 17.88 -16.49
N GLY A 188 15.30 17.35 -17.30
CA GLY A 188 13.89 17.75 -17.31
C GLY A 188 13.02 17.08 -16.24
N ALA A 189 13.39 15.88 -15.77
CA ALA A 189 12.64 15.14 -14.75
C ALA A 189 12.97 15.63 -13.33
N LEU A 190 12.24 16.63 -12.83
CA LEU A 190 12.25 17.01 -11.42
C LEU A 190 11.79 15.82 -10.53
N ASN A 191 12.65 15.37 -9.61
CA ASN A 191 12.30 14.68 -8.35
C ASN A 191 11.75 13.23 -8.34
N SER A 192 11.76 12.44 -9.42
CA SER A 192 11.42 11.00 -9.32
C SER A 192 12.65 10.09 -9.33
N SER A 193 13.09 9.65 -8.15
CA SER A 193 14.28 8.79 -7.97
C SER A 193 14.09 7.33 -8.39
N LYS A 194 12.87 6.87 -8.65
CA LYS A 194 12.55 5.43 -8.79
C LYS A 194 12.83 4.82 -10.18
N ASN A 195 12.69 5.56 -11.28
CA ASN A 195 12.84 5.01 -12.64
C ASN A 195 13.87 5.79 -13.47
N LYS A 196 15.16 5.63 -13.16
CA LYS A 196 16.25 6.19 -13.99
C LYS A 196 16.53 5.28 -15.18
N VAL A 197 16.69 5.85 -16.37
CA VAL A 197 17.13 5.13 -17.57
C VAL A 197 18.51 4.52 -17.34
N ILE A 198 18.67 3.25 -17.70
CA ILE A 198 19.95 2.54 -17.62
C ILE A 198 20.49 2.40 -19.04
N ALA A 199 21.49 3.21 -19.36
CA ALA A 199 22.28 3.08 -20.58
C ALA A 199 23.60 2.39 -20.27
N VAL A 200 23.89 1.32 -21.01
CA VAL A 200 25.13 0.53 -20.92
C VAL A 200 25.89 0.72 -22.24
N GLY A 201 27.09 1.30 -22.15
CA GLY A 201 27.97 1.52 -23.29
C GLY A 201 28.92 0.35 -23.52
N VAL A 202 28.91 -0.24 -24.70
CA VAL A 202 29.87 -1.26 -25.13
C VAL A 202 30.82 -0.63 -26.14
N ALA A 203 32.07 -0.39 -25.74
CA ALA A 203 33.03 0.38 -26.52
C ALA A 203 34.34 -0.39 -26.76
N PRO A 204 35.01 -0.20 -27.92
CA PRO A 204 36.33 -0.78 -28.17
C PRO A 204 37.41 -0.07 -27.34
N TRP A 205 38.14 -0.81 -26.51
CA TRP A 205 39.27 -0.30 -25.72
C TRP A 205 40.38 0.31 -26.61
N GLY A 206 40.55 -0.23 -27.81
CA GLY A 206 41.49 0.26 -28.83
C GLY A 206 41.26 1.72 -29.24
N MET A 207 40.02 2.21 -29.15
CA MET A 207 39.62 3.54 -29.64
C MET A 207 39.50 4.60 -28.54
N VAL A 208 39.41 4.20 -27.26
CA VAL A 208 39.16 5.12 -26.15
C VAL A 208 40.33 6.11 -25.97
N ASN A 209 40.04 7.40 -26.15
CA ASN A 209 41.00 8.46 -25.87
C ASN A 209 41.30 8.56 -24.38
N ASN A 210 42.50 9.00 -23.99
CA ASN A 210 42.94 9.12 -22.58
C ASN A 210 42.77 7.84 -21.73
N ARG A 211 42.71 6.65 -22.36
CA ARG A 211 42.52 5.36 -21.67
C ARG A 211 43.53 5.06 -20.55
N GLN A 212 44.73 5.67 -20.60
CA GLN A 212 45.75 5.54 -19.55
C GLN A 212 45.27 6.04 -18.18
N GLN A 213 44.29 6.95 -18.13
CA GLN A 213 43.70 7.46 -16.89
C GLN A 213 42.80 6.41 -16.18
N LEU A 214 42.42 5.34 -16.88
CA LEU A 214 41.54 4.27 -16.39
C LEU A 214 42.31 3.03 -15.93
N VAL A 215 43.60 2.94 -16.24
CA VAL A 215 44.44 1.76 -15.94
C VAL A 215 44.94 1.84 -14.49
N ASN A 216 44.52 0.88 -13.67
CA ASN A 216 45.01 0.69 -12.32
C ASN A 216 44.79 -0.79 -11.91
N PRO A 217 45.86 -1.59 -11.69
CA PRO A 217 45.73 -3.02 -11.41
C PRO A 217 44.98 -3.35 -10.12
N LYS A 218 44.84 -2.39 -9.19
CA LYS A 218 44.05 -2.56 -7.96
C LYS A 218 42.58 -2.15 -8.12
N GLY A 219 42.19 -1.64 -9.29
CA GLY A 219 40.90 -1.00 -9.54
C GLY A 219 40.87 0.47 -9.08
N SER A 220 39.98 1.26 -9.65
CA SER A 220 39.86 2.71 -9.39
C SER A 220 38.45 3.09 -8.94
N PHE A 221 38.30 3.66 -7.74
CA PHE A 221 37.00 4.02 -7.14
C PHE A 221 37.06 5.41 -6.48
N PRO A 222 37.08 6.53 -7.24
CA PRO A 222 36.89 6.65 -8.69
C PRO A 222 38.16 7.01 -9.49
N ALA A 223 38.19 6.67 -10.78
CA ALA A 223 39.13 7.17 -11.78
C ALA A 223 38.64 8.52 -12.33
N ARG A 224 39.47 9.56 -12.26
CA ARG A 224 39.15 10.86 -12.87
C ARG A 224 39.47 10.85 -14.36
N TYR A 225 38.46 11.04 -15.20
CA TYR A 225 38.59 11.04 -16.65
C TYR A 225 38.34 12.43 -17.23
N TYR A 226 39.32 12.94 -17.98
CA TYR A 226 39.30 14.29 -18.56
C TYR A 226 38.94 14.24 -20.05
N VAL A 227 37.86 14.94 -20.41
CA VAL A 227 37.38 15.07 -21.80
C VAL A 227 37.75 16.46 -22.33
N GLN A 228 38.56 16.52 -23.38
CA GLN A 228 38.93 17.77 -24.06
C GLN A 228 37.95 18.07 -25.21
N HIS A 229 37.46 19.31 -25.28
CA HIS A 229 36.44 19.82 -26.22
C HIS A 229 35.07 19.11 -26.17
N LYS A 230 34.02 19.84 -25.77
CA LYS A 230 32.66 19.28 -25.61
C LYS A 230 31.81 19.27 -26.89
N SER A 231 32.26 19.79 -28.03
CA SER A 231 31.37 20.08 -29.19
C SER A 231 31.50 19.12 -30.38
N LEU A 232 32.64 18.45 -30.56
CA LEU A 232 32.95 17.63 -31.74
C LEU A 232 32.78 16.13 -31.44
N ASP A 233 32.47 15.36 -32.49
CA ASP A 233 32.48 13.90 -32.41
C ASP A 233 33.90 13.43 -32.09
N SER A 234 34.00 12.56 -31.10
CA SER A 234 35.29 12.19 -30.52
C SER A 234 35.21 10.82 -29.88
N ASN A 235 36.35 10.11 -29.87
CA ASN A 235 36.45 8.77 -29.29
C ASN A 235 36.62 8.82 -27.75
N TYR A 236 36.06 9.84 -27.08
CA TYR A 236 35.97 9.89 -25.63
C TYR A 236 34.76 9.09 -25.14
N LEU A 237 34.82 8.57 -23.92
CA LEU A 237 33.66 7.93 -23.28
C LEU A 237 32.52 8.93 -23.05
N ASP A 238 31.28 8.50 -23.28
CA ASP A 238 30.10 9.33 -23.11
C ASP A 238 29.61 9.37 -21.66
N ASN A 239 29.71 10.54 -21.02
CA ASN A 239 29.37 10.75 -19.61
C ASN A 239 27.90 10.47 -19.22
N ASN A 240 27.03 10.17 -20.18
CA ASN A 240 25.60 9.90 -19.93
C ASN A 240 25.29 8.41 -19.73
N CYS A 241 26.25 7.51 -19.96
CA CYS A 241 26.09 6.07 -19.69
C CYS A 241 26.32 5.77 -18.20
N LYS A 242 25.54 4.81 -17.65
CA LYS A 242 25.67 4.37 -16.24
C LYS A 242 26.79 3.34 -16.06
N ALA A 243 27.04 2.55 -17.09
CA ALA A 243 28.00 1.45 -17.09
C ALA A 243 28.71 1.35 -18.45
N PHE A 244 29.99 0.97 -18.45
CA PHE A 244 30.82 0.77 -19.63
C PHE A 244 31.47 -0.61 -19.64
N LEU A 245 31.31 -1.32 -20.75
CA LEU A 245 32.02 -2.54 -21.09
C LEU A 245 33.04 -2.19 -22.18
N LEU A 246 34.33 -2.20 -21.81
CA LEU A 246 35.43 -1.83 -22.69
C LEU A 246 36.05 -3.11 -23.25
N VAL A 247 35.65 -3.49 -24.46
CA VAL A 247 36.05 -4.74 -25.11
C VAL A 247 37.43 -4.58 -25.74
N ASP A 248 38.31 -5.54 -25.48
CA ASP A 248 39.70 -5.51 -25.89
C ASP A 248 40.05 -6.73 -26.75
N ASP A 249 40.35 -6.48 -28.01
CA ASP A 249 40.84 -7.46 -28.99
C ASP A 249 42.37 -7.38 -29.14
N GLY A 250 43.06 -6.55 -28.35
CA GLY A 250 44.50 -6.34 -28.44
C GLY A 250 44.92 -5.38 -29.55
N SER A 251 43.98 -4.73 -30.25
CA SER A 251 44.26 -3.71 -31.26
C SER A 251 44.24 -2.28 -30.67
N VAL A 252 44.88 -1.34 -31.39
CA VAL A 252 44.93 0.09 -31.06
C VAL A 252 44.49 0.89 -32.27
N GLY A 253 43.55 1.82 -32.08
CA GLY A 253 42.99 2.63 -33.17
C GLY A 253 42.11 1.85 -34.15
N ARG A 254 41.72 0.61 -33.81
CA ARG A 254 40.79 -0.23 -34.57
C ARG A 254 39.57 -0.58 -33.70
N ARG A 255 38.47 -0.89 -34.37
CA ARG A 255 37.15 -1.16 -33.75
C ARG A 255 36.81 -2.66 -33.63
N GLY A 256 37.74 -3.54 -34.03
CA GLY A 256 37.51 -4.98 -34.13
C GLY A 256 37.05 -5.62 -32.80
N GLY A 257 36.32 -6.73 -32.91
CA GLY A 257 35.95 -7.60 -31.77
C GLY A 257 34.72 -7.17 -30.95
N VAL A 258 34.32 -5.90 -30.97
CA VAL A 258 33.15 -5.41 -30.20
C VAL A 258 31.85 -6.03 -30.67
N GLU A 259 31.66 -6.09 -32.00
CA GLU A 259 30.37 -6.44 -32.59
C GLU A 259 29.98 -7.90 -32.31
N ALA A 260 30.95 -8.81 -32.34
CA ALA A 260 30.76 -10.22 -32.01
C ALA A 260 30.42 -10.41 -30.53
N PHE A 261 31.23 -9.84 -29.63
CA PHE A 261 30.96 -9.88 -28.19
C PHE A 261 29.58 -9.31 -27.84
N ARG A 262 29.21 -8.18 -28.45
CA ARG A 262 27.90 -7.55 -28.24
C ARG A 262 26.75 -8.45 -28.70
N ALA A 263 26.88 -9.11 -29.85
CA ALA A 263 25.87 -10.05 -30.35
C ALA A 263 25.73 -11.30 -29.46
N ASP A 264 26.82 -11.77 -28.85
CA ASP A 264 26.79 -12.90 -27.90
C ASP A 264 26.21 -12.48 -26.54
N LEU A 265 26.45 -11.24 -26.10
CA LEU A 265 25.81 -10.69 -24.92
C LEU A 265 24.30 -10.50 -25.11
N GLU A 266 23.88 -9.96 -26.26
CA GLU A 266 22.47 -9.80 -26.64
C GLU A 266 21.74 -11.15 -26.64
N ASP A 267 22.33 -12.16 -27.27
CA ASP A 267 21.80 -13.53 -27.35
C ASP A 267 21.78 -14.23 -25.98
N TYR A 268 22.80 -14.01 -25.13
CA TYR A 268 22.76 -14.55 -23.77
C TYR A 268 21.63 -13.93 -22.94
N ILE A 269 21.41 -12.62 -23.07
CA ILE A 269 20.36 -11.90 -22.34
C ILE A 269 18.97 -12.34 -22.80
N SER A 270 18.76 -12.62 -24.08
CA SER A 270 17.44 -13.03 -24.59
C SER A 270 16.92 -14.30 -23.92
N HIS A 271 17.81 -15.26 -23.63
CA HIS A 271 17.46 -16.51 -22.97
C HIS A 271 17.36 -16.41 -21.44
N GLN A 272 17.65 -15.24 -20.84
CA GLN A 272 17.48 -15.04 -19.39
C GLN A 272 16.01 -14.82 -19.06
N ARG A 273 15.58 -15.32 -17.90
CA ARG A 273 14.21 -15.13 -17.40
C ARG A 273 14.16 -13.97 -16.43
N THR A 274 13.08 -13.19 -16.51
CA THR A 274 12.83 -12.11 -15.55
C THR A 274 12.59 -12.69 -14.15
N GLY A 275 13.39 -12.26 -13.16
CA GLY A 275 13.30 -12.73 -11.75
C GLY A 275 12.05 -12.27 -10.99
N ILE A 276 11.15 -11.55 -11.66
CA ILE A 276 9.93 -10.95 -11.08
C ILE A 276 8.74 -11.93 -11.17
N TRP A 277 8.83 -12.98 -11.99
CA TRP A 277 7.71 -13.85 -12.35
C TRP A 277 7.91 -15.27 -11.79
N GLY A 278 7.10 -15.64 -10.80
CA GLY A 278 7.13 -17.00 -10.25
C GLY A 278 6.66 -18.05 -11.26
N SER A 279 7.32 -19.21 -11.29
CA SER A 279 7.04 -20.44 -12.08
C SER A 279 6.93 -20.34 -13.61
N GLY A 280 6.61 -19.17 -14.19
CA GLY A 280 6.41 -18.96 -15.64
C GLY A 280 7.20 -17.77 -16.20
N GLY A 281 8.45 -17.59 -15.76
CA GLY A 281 9.27 -16.44 -16.13
C GLY A 281 9.42 -16.26 -17.65
N ILE A 282 9.08 -15.06 -18.12
CA ILE A 282 9.21 -14.66 -19.53
C ILE A 282 10.69 -14.42 -19.82
N GLU A 283 11.12 -14.88 -20.99
CA GLU A 283 12.43 -14.56 -21.57
C GLU A 283 12.53 -13.07 -21.88
N ILE A 284 13.69 -12.46 -21.61
CA ILE A 284 13.84 -11.01 -21.79
C ILE A 284 13.87 -10.70 -23.29
N PRO A 285 12.90 -9.96 -23.85
CA PRO A 285 12.95 -9.60 -25.26
C PRO A 285 14.14 -8.67 -25.52
N VAL A 286 14.89 -8.93 -26.58
CA VAL A 286 15.99 -8.09 -27.07
C VAL A 286 15.63 -7.59 -28.46
N LEU A 287 15.57 -6.27 -28.64
CA LEU A 287 15.25 -5.63 -29.91
C LEU A 287 16.45 -4.81 -30.40
N CYS A 288 16.91 -5.07 -31.62
CA CYS A 288 17.95 -4.27 -32.26
C CYS A 288 17.32 -3.13 -33.07
N MET A 289 17.81 -1.90 -32.91
CA MET A 289 17.34 -0.73 -33.63
C MET A 289 18.44 -0.24 -34.57
N LEU A 290 18.16 -0.23 -35.88
CA LEU A 290 19.10 0.22 -36.91
C LEU A 290 18.84 1.69 -37.28
N ILE A 291 19.84 2.54 -37.02
CA ILE A 291 19.82 3.97 -37.35
C ILE A 291 21.00 4.28 -38.28
N ALA A 292 20.72 4.63 -39.52
CA ALA A 292 21.74 4.68 -40.56
C ALA A 292 22.55 3.37 -40.64
N GLY A 293 23.74 3.38 -41.22
CA GLY A 293 24.62 2.22 -41.26
C GLY A 293 25.46 2.15 -42.53
N ASP A 294 26.65 1.58 -42.40
CA ASP A 294 27.58 1.28 -43.49
C ASP A 294 27.38 -0.15 -44.03
N ALA A 295 28.27 -0.59 -44.92
CA ALA A 295 28.18 -1.93 -45.50
C ALA A 295 28.46 -3.05 -44.47
N CYS A 296 29.30 -2.79 -43.46
CA CYS A 296 29.63 -3.75 -42.40
C CYS A 296 28.41 -4.08 -41.52
N MET A 297 27.52 -3.10 -41.32
CA MET A 297 26.27 -3.29 -40.59
C MET A 297 25.34 -4.35 -41.20
N LEU A 298 25.37 -4.56 -42.53
CA LEU A 298 24.56 -5.62 -43.16
C LEU A 298 24.98 -7.01 -42.71
N GLN A 299 26.27 -7.24 -42.48
CA GLN A 299 26.78 -8.51 -41.96
C GLN A 299 26.32 -8.74 -40.51
N ARG A 300 26.31 -7.69 -39.67
CA ARG A 300 25.75 -7.78 -38.31
C ARG A 300 24.27 -8.13 -38.33
N VAL A 301 23.48 -7.44 -39.16
CA VAL A 301 22.03 -7.70 -39.28
C VAL A 301 21.79 -9.14 -39.68
N LYS A 302 22.52 -9.67 -40.68
CA LYS A 302 22.44 -11.07 -41.08
C LYS A 302 22.71 -12.03 -39.91
N ASN A 303 23.86 -11.88 -39.24
CA ASN A 303 24.25 -12.78 -38.14
C ASN A 303 23.26 -12.73 -36.97
N SER A 304 22.69 -11.56 -36.68
CA SER A 304 21.70 -11.36 -35.64
C SER A 304 20.35 -12.00 -36.00
N LEU A 305 19.90 -11.86 -37.26
CA LEU A 305 18.69 -12.50 -37.76
C LEU A 305 18.83 -14.03 -37.82
N GLU A 306 20.03 -14.56 -38.03
CA GLU A 306 20.31 -16.00 -37.89
C GLU A 306 19.95 -16.52 -36.48
N LYS A 307 20.24 -15.72 -35.44
CA LYS A 307 19.86 -15.96 -34.04
C LYS A 307 18.41 -15.58 -33.68
N SER A 308 17.57 -15.25 -34.66
CA SER A 308 16.14 -14.90 -34.47
C SER A 308 15.87 -13.64 -33.62
N THR A 309 16.81 -12.69 -33.56
CA THR A 309 16.57 -11.41 -32.87
C THR A 309 15.79 -10.44 -33.76
N PRO A 310 14.74 -9.77 -33.25
CA PRO A 310 13.98 -8.77 -34.02
C PRO A 310 14.76 -7.48 -34.27
N TRP A 311 14.51 -6.85 -35.42
CA TRP A 311 15.12 -5.59 -35.86
C TRP A 311 14.08 -4.52 -36.18
N LEU A 312 14.24 -3.34 -35.60
CA LEU A 312 13.50 -2.12 -35.93
C LEU A 312 14.38 -1.22 -36.82
N VAL A 313 13.99 -1.04 -38.08
CA VAL A 313 14.72 -0.26 -39.07
C VAL A 313 14.05 1.10 -39.28
N LEU A 314 14.78 2.19 -39.11
CA LEU A 314 14.26 3.54 -39.35
C LEU A 314 14.48 3.93 -40.81
N ALA A 315 13.42 3.87 -41.60
CA ALA A 315 13.46 4.28 -43.01
C ALA A 315 13.72 5.78 -43.14
N GLY A 316 14.55 6.15 -44.10
CA GLY A 316 15.01 7.51 -44.33
C GLY A 316 16.13 7.96 -43.39
N SER A 317 16.73 7.08 -42.58
CA SER A 317 17.78 7.44 -41.61
C SER A 317 19.20 7.38 -42.18
N GLY A 318 19.46 6.54 -43.19
CA GLY A 318 20.79 6.42 -43.82
C GLY A 318 20.93 5.20 -44.73
N SER A 319 22.12 5.01 -45.32
CA SER A 319 22.37 4.07 -46.44
C SER A 319 21.93 2.62 -46.20
N ALA A 320 22.35 1.97 -45.11
CA ALA A 320 21.98 0.58 -44.85
C ALA A 320 20.49 0.40 -44.51
N ALA A 321 19.94 1.29 -43.67
CA ALA A 321 18.53 1.26 -43.28
C ALA A 321 17.59 1.49 -44.48
N ASP A 322 17.95 2.44 -45.36
CA ASP A 322 17.18 2.77 -46.55
C ASP A 322 17.25 1.65 -47.59
N LEU A 323 18.41 1.01 -47.76
CA LEU A 323 18.55 -0.17 -48.62
C LEU A 323 17.64 -1.31 -48.17
N ILE A 324 17.65 -1.66 -46.87
CA ILE A 324 16.79 -2.72 -46.32
C ILE A 324 15.30 -2.36 -46.52
N SER A 325 14.92 -1.12 -46.20
CA SER A 325 13.54 -0.65 -46.37
C SER A 325 13.08 -0.69 -47.83
N GLU A 326 13.91 -0.22 -48.76
CA GLU A 326 13.57 -0.19 -50.20
C GLU A 326 13.45 -1.62 -50.75
N VAL A 327 14.40 -2.51 -50.41
CA VAL A 327 14.36 -3.93 -50.82
C VAL A 327 13.12 -4.65 -50.27
N LEU A 328 12.76 -4.40 -49.00
CA LEU A 328 11.56 -4.98 -48.40
C LEU A 328 10.28 -4.54 -49.12
N SER A 329 10.18 -3.26 -49.48
CA SER A 329 9.01 -2.73 -50.22
C SER A 329 8.95 -3.20 -51.69
N SER A 330 10.07 -3.15 -52.42
CA SER A 330 10.07 -3.45 -53.85
C SER A 330 9.85 -4.95 -54.13
N LEU A 331 10.36 -5.83 -53.25
CA LEU A 331 10.15 -7.27 -53.41
C LEU A 331 8.79 -7.74 -52.87
N SER A 332 8.12 -6.98 -51.98
CA SER A 332 6.74 -7.28 -51.60
C SER A 332 5.75 -6.97 -52.72
N ASP A 333 5.99 -5.90 -53.49
CA ASP A 333 5.09 -5.46 -54.57
C ASP A 333 5.06 -6.46 -55.74
N ILE A 334 6.17 -7.15 -56.03
CA ILE A 334 6.29 -8.12 -57.13
C ILE A 334 5.53 -9.43 -56.83
N ILE A 335 5.41 -9.82 -55.56
CA ILE A 335 4.72 -11.06 -55.15
C ILE A 335 3.19 -10.87 -55.16
N HIS A 336 2.70 -9.63 -55.14
CA HIS A 336 1.27 -9.30 -55.07
C HIS A 336 0.64 -8.88 -56.41
N ASP A 337 1.34 -8.97 -57.54
CA ASP A 337 0.76 -8.63 -58.84
C ASP A 337 -0.25 -9.72 -59.30
N PRO A 338 -1.57 -9.44 -59.41
CA PRO A 338 -2.61 -10.49 -59.50
C PRO A 338 -2.75 -11.18 -60.87
N THR A 339 -1.78 -11.06 -61.78
CA THR A 339 -1.99 -11.34 -63.21
C THR A 339 -1.33 -12.62 -63.73
N SER A 340 -1.21 -13.67 -62.91
CA SER A 340 -1.01 -15.02 -63.44
C SER A 340 -1.66 -16.10 -62.57
N PRO A 341 -2.50 -17.00 -63.15
CA PRO A 341 -3.06 -18.12 -62.42
C PRO A 341 -2.14 -19.34 -62.59
N SER A 342 -1.47 -19.78 -61.53
CA SER A 342 -1.13 -21.20 -61.35
C SER A 342 -0.90 -21.52 -59.88
N SER A 343 -1.21 -22.76 -59.55
CA SER A 343 -1.66 -23.31 -58.28
C SER A 343 -0.54 -23.87 -57.39
N GLU A 344 -0.85 -23.94 -56.08
CA GLU A 344 -0.37 -24.87 -55.06
C GLU A 344 1.08 -24.75 -54.51
N GLY A 345 1.16 -24.38 -53.22
CA GLY A 345 2.22 -24.80 -52.27
C GLY A 345 3.46 -23.91 -52.15
N PRO A 346 3.90 -23.52 -50.93
CA PRO A 346 5.15 -22.79 -50.74
C PRO A 346 6.31 -23.80 -50.69
N THR A 347 6.92 -24.11 -51.84
CA THR A 347 8.25 -24.74 -51.87
C THR A 347 9.34 -23.66 -51.92
N PRO A 348 10.39 -23.75 -51.09
CA PRO A 348 11.43 -22.73 -50.99
C PRO A 348 12.52 -22.98 -52.02
N GLU A 349 12.34 -22.63 -53.29
CA GLU A 349 13.43 -22.82 -54.27
C GLU A 349 13.41 -21.80 -55.41
N VAL A 350 14.54 -21.07 -55.48
CA VAL A 350 15.03 -20.19 -56.56
C VAL A 350 14.36 -18.82 -56.73
N LEU A 351 14.92 -17.82 -56.04
CA LEU A 351 14.75 -16.40 -56.36
C LEU A 351 15.23 -16.16 -57.80
N SER A 352 14.41 -15.53 -58.66
CA SER A 352 14.74 -15.29 -60.08
C SER A 352 15.99 -14.41 -60.26
N ASP A 353 16.76 -14.63 -61.33
CA ASP A 353 17.96 -13.81 -61.64
C ASP A 353 17.65 -12.30 -61.72
N ASP A 354 16.43 -11.94 -62.15
CA ASP A 354 15.95 -10.56 -62.19
C ASP A 354 15.93 -9.88 -60.81
N SER A 355 15.52 -10.61 -59.76
CA SER A 355 15.50 -10.09 -58.39
C SER A 355 16.91 -9.84 -57.85
N ARG A 356 17.86 -10.73 -58.16
CA ARG A 356 19.27 -10.59 -57.78
C ARG A 356 19.93 -9.41 -58.52
N GLN A 357 19.57 -9.20 -59.78
CA GLN A 357 20.04 -8.06 -60.57
C GLN A 357 19.49 -6.72 -60.07
N MET A 358 18.23 -6.67 -59.65
CA MET A 358 17.64 -5.50 -59.00
C MET A 358 18.34 -5.18 -57.67
N VAL A 359 18.54 -6.18 -56.80
CA VAL A 359 19.26 -5.99 -55.52
C VAL A 359 20.68 -5.50 -55.78
N ARG A 360 21.38 -6.05 -56.80
CA ARG A 360 22.71 -5.58 -57.22
C ARG A 360 22.71 -4.11 -57.63
N GLN A 361 21.70 -3.64 -58.36
CA GLN A 361 21.55 -2.23 -58.72
C GLN A 361 21.33 -1.35 -57.48
N LYS A 362 20.47 -1.78 -56.55
CA LYS A 362 20.21 -1.04 -55.31
C LYS A 362 21.43 -0.99 -54.39
N VAL A 363 22.17 -2.10 -54.24
CA VAL A 363 23.42 -2.12 -53.46
C VAL A 363 24.43 -1.13 -54.04
N ARG A 364 24.61 -1.09 -55.37
CA ARG A 364 25.51 -0.11 -56.02
C ARG A 364 25.07 1.34 -55.85
N LYS A 365 23.75 1.61 -55.79
CA LYS A 365 23.19 2.93 -55.53
C LYS A 365 23.56 3.44 -54.13
N TYR A 366 23.47 2.59 -53.11
CA TYR A 366 23.71 2.98 -51.72
C TYR A 366 25.18 2.84 -51.27
N PHE A 367 25.93 1.91 -51.85
CA PHE A 367 27.34 1.65 -51.53
C PHE A 367 28.23 1.69 -52.79
N PRO A 368 28.48 2.88 -53.36
CA PRO A 368 29.26 3.02 -54.58
C PRO A 368 30.77 2.77 -54.40
N ALA A 369 31.28 2.85 -53.17
CA ALA A 369 32.70 2.72 -52.84
C ALA A 369 33.16 1.28 -52.56
N GLU A 370 32.24 0.32 -52.48
CA GLU A 370 32.52 -1.06 -52.09
C GLU A 370 32.98 -1.93 -53.26
N THR A 371 34.00 -2.76 -53.02
CA THR A 371 34.60 -3.64 -54.04
C THR A 371 33.96 -5.04 -54.06
N GLU A 372 33.38 -5.49 -52.94
CA GLU A 372 32.79 -6.82 -52.76
C GLU A 372 31.25 -6.84 -52.90
N VAL A 373 30.74 -6.28 -54.00
CA VAL A 373 29.28 -6.11 -54.21
C VAL A 373 28.49 -7.43 -54.17
N GLU A 374 29.04 -8.53 -54.69
CA GLU A 374 28.33 -9.83 -54.69
C GLU A 374 28.09 -10.38 -53.29
N LYS A 375 29.06 -10.23 -52.37
CA LYS A 375 28.87 -10.68 -50.98
C LYS A 375 27.78 -9.87 -50.28
N LEU A 376 27.71 -8.56 -50.56
CA LEU A 376 26.65 -7.70 -50.02
C LEU A 376 25.27 -8.07 -50.58
N VAL A 377 25.18 -8.44 -51.86
CA VAL A 377 23.93 -8.95 -52.46
C VAL A 377 23.48 -10.23 -51.76
N GLU A 378 24.38 -11.18 -51.51
CA GLU A 378 24.07 -12.40 -50.76
C GLU A 378 23.60 -12.11 -49.32
N HIS A 379 24.25 -11.16 -48.64
CA HIS A 379 23.83 -10.72 -47.30
C HIS A 379 22.41 -10.14 -47.32
N VAL A 380 22.09 -9.25 -48.27
CA VAL A 380 20.76 -8.63 -48.38
C VAL A 380 19.68 -9.66 -48.72
N LEU A 381 19.97 -10.64 -49.57
CA LEU A 381 19.03 -11.71 -49.89
C LEU A 381 18.75 -12.62 -48.68
N SER A 382 19.78 -12.93 -47.89
CA SER A 382 19.63 -13.68 -46.64
C SER A 382 18.80 -12.89 -45.61
N ILE A 383 18.97 -11.58 -45.53
CA ILE A 383 18.14 -10.69 -44.70
C ILE A 383 16.68 -10.73 -45.16
N TYR A 384 16.42 -10.68 -46.47
CA TYR A 384 15.06 -10.73 -47.02
C TYR A 384 14.33 -12.05 -46.72
N GLN A 385 15.04 -13.17 -46.74
CA GLN A 385 14.46 -14.48 -46.38
C GLN A 385 13.88 -14.48 -44.95
N LYS A 386 14.43 -13.66 -44.05
CA LYS A 386 13.97 -13.48 -42.67
C LYS A 386 13.26 -12.14 -42.43
N ARG A 387 12.56 -11.61 -43.45
CA ARG A 387 11.81 -10.33 -43.37
C ARG A 387 10.81 -10.25 -42.21
N ASP A 388 10.35 -11.41 -41.72
CA ASP A 388 9.36 -11.51 -40.64
C ASP A 388 9.84 -10.94 -39.29
N PHE A 389 11.15 -10.86 -39.07
CA PHE A 389 11.76 -10.29 -37.88
C PHE A 389 12.09 -8.80 -38.02
N ILE A 390 11.80 -8.20 -39.17
CA ILE A 390 12.16 -6.81 -39.48
C ILE A 390 10.90 -5.95 -39.52
N THR A 391 10.85 -4.93 -38.67
CA THR A 391 9.83 -3.89 -38.73
C THR A 391 10.42 -2.58 -39.23
N VAL A 392 9.72 -1.93 -40.15
CA VAL A 392 10.18 -0.68 -40.76
C VAL A 392 9.37 0.47 -40.17
N PHE A 393 10.05 1.37 -39.45
CA PHE A 393 9.46 2.62 -38.97
C PHE A 393 9.63 3.72 -40.01
N ARG A 394 8.52 4.28 -40.49
CA ARG A 394 8.52 5.37 -41.48
C ARG A 394 8.23 6.69 -40.78
N GLY A 395 9.29 7.47 -40.55
CA GLY A 395 9.21 8.72 -39.80
C GLY A 395 8.40 9.86 -40.45
N GLU A 396 7.95 9.71 -41.70
CA GLU A 396 7.11 10.70 -42.40
C GLU A 396 5.60 10.43 -42.26
N SER A 397 5.19 9.23 -41.82
CA SER A 397 3.78 8.83 -41.70
C SER A 397 3.33 8.52 -40.27
N GLU A 398 4.27 8.25 -39.35
CA GLU A 398 3.98 7.90 -37.96
C GLU A 398 4.56 8.95 -37.00
N ASP A 399 3.74 9.41 -36.05
CA ASP A 399 4.12 10.42 -35.06
C ASP A 399 5.18 9.93 -34.08
N SER A 400 6.09 10.83 -33.67
CA SER A 400 7.14 10.52 -32.69
C SER A 400 6.60 10.11 -31.30
N ASP A 401 5.36 10.49 -30.98
CA ASP A 401 4.71 10.21 -29.69
C ASP A 401 4.27 8.75 -29.53
N ASP A 402 4.03 8.07 -30.65
CA ASP A 402 3.57 6.68 -30.74
C ASP A 402 4.72 5.69 -30.92
N PHE A 403 5.97 6.18 -30.96
CA PHE A 403 7.16 5.34 -31.13
C PHE A 403 7.26 4.24 -30.06
N ASP A 404 6.82 4.51 -28.82
CA ASP A 404 6.77 3.50 -27.77
C ASP A 404 5.79 2.36 -28.10
N THR A 405 4.64 2.66 -28.69
CA THR A 405 3.68 1.65 -29.15
C THR A 405 4.23 0.86 -30.34
N VAL A 406 4.92 1.52 -31.29
CA VAL A 406 5.53 0.85 -32.45
C VAL A 406 6.69 -0.06 -32.03
N LEU A 407 7.52 0.39 -31.08
CA LEU A 407 8.57 -0.42 -30.48
C LEU A 407 8.00 -1.72 -29.89
N LEU A 408 6.93 -1.60 -29.10
CA LEU A 408 6.31 -2.77 -28.47
C LEU A 408 5.58 -3.64 -29.50
N ARG A 409 4.90 -3.04 -30.48
CA ARG A 409 4.29 -3.75 -31.62
C ARG A 409 5.32 -4.52 -32.42
N SER A 410 6.54 -4.00 -32.58
CA SER A 410 7.59 -4.71 -33.32
C SER A 410 8.02 -6.02 -32.66
N ILE A 411 8.08 -6.02 -31.33
CA ILE A 411 8.43 -7.21 -30.55
C ILE A 411 7.29 -8.21 -30.57
N LEU A 412 6.05 -7.73 -30.36
CA LEU A 412 4.85 -8.55 -30.43
C LEU A 412 4.73 -9.20 -31.82
N GLY A 413 4.84 -8.40 -32.89
CA GLY A 413 4.78 -8.87 -34.28
C GLY A 413 5.83 -9.92 -34.63
N ALA A 414 7.05 -9.81 -34.10
CA ALA A 414 8.08 -10.84 -34.26
C ALA A 414 7.72 -12.11 -33.47
N SER A 415 7.18 -11.98 -32.25
CA SER A 415 6.72 -13.10 -31.43
C SER A 415 5.59 -13.90 -32.09
N LYS A 416 4.63 -13.23 -32.77
CA LYS A 416 3.53 -13.87 -33.51
C LYS A 416 3.99 -14.89 -34.55
N ARG A 417 5.22 -14.74 -35.07
CA ARG A 417 5.69 -15.50 -36.24
C ARG A 417 6.66 -16.64 -35.89
N VAL A 418 7.11 -16.70 -34.62
CA VAL A 418 8.03 -17.73 -34.11
C VAL A 418 7.29 -18.90 -33.47
N CYS A 419 6.19 -18.65 -32.78
CA CYS A 419 5.40 -19.68 -32.10
C CYS A 419 4.25 -20.17 -32.99
N ASN A 420 3.85 -21.45 -32.88
CA ASN A 420 2.82 -22.06 -33.73
C ASN A 420 1.42 -21.98 -33.06
N LYS A 421 0.53 -21.17 -33.64
CA LYS A 421 -0.95 -21.08 -33.65
C LYS A 421 -1.81 -21.20 -32.38
N ALA A 422 -1.28 -21.40 -31.16
CA ALA A 422 -2.11 -21.33 -29.95
C ALA A 422 -1.47 -20.64 -28.73
N ILE A 423 -0.13 -20.65 -28.63
CA ILE A 423 0.61 -20.09 -27.48
C ILE A 423 0.99 -18.61 -27.69
N GLU A 424 0.90 -18.13 -28.95
CA GLU A 424 1.33 -16.79 -29.39
C GLU A 424 0.73 -15.64 -28.55
N TRP A 425 -0.59 -15.61 -28.37
CA TRP A 425 -1.27 -14.48 -27.72
C TRP A 425 -1.09 -14.43 -26.21
N VAL A 426 -0.81 -15.59 -25.57
CA VAL A 426 -0.60 -15.67 -24.12
C VAL A 426 0.74 -15.05 -23.76
N GLU A 427 1.78 -15.30 -24.55
CA GLU A 427 3.10 -14.68 -24.37
C GLU A 427 3.03 -13.16 -24.62
N GLU A 428 2.29 -12.73 -25.64
CA GLU A 428 2.01 -11.32 -25.89
C GLU A 428 1.31 -10.65 -24.72
N LEU A 429 0.30 -11.31 -24.15
CA LEU A 429 -0.41 -10.80 -22.99
C LEU A 429 0.50 -10.72 -21.77
N LYS A 430 1.33 -11.75 -21.53
CA LYS A 430 2.31 -11.77 -20.45
C LYS A 430 3.31 -10.62 -20.58
N LEU A 431 3.79 -10.32 -21.79
CA LEU A 431 4.65 -9.16 -22.07
C LEU A 431 3.94 -7.82 -21.83
N ALA A 432 2.70 -7.66 -22.32
CA ALA A 432 1.91 -6.45 -22.10
C ALA A 432 1.64 -6.21 -20.59
N VAL A 433 1.35 -7.28 -19.85
CA VAL A 433 1.26 -7.26 -18.39
C VAL A 433 2.60 -6.83 -17.81
N ALA A 434 3.73 -7.43 -18.20
CA ALA A 434 5.08 -7.10 -17.72
C ALA A 434 5.38 -5.60 -17.84
N TRP A 435 5.11 -5.02 -19.01
CA TRP A 435 5.34 -3.61 -19.32
C TRP A 435 4.30 -2.65 -18.72
N ASN A 436 3.26 -3.17 -18.07
CA ASN A 436 2.17 -2.37 -17.49
C ASN A 436 1.45 -1.46 -18.52
N ARG A 437 1.36 -1.92 -19.79
CA ARG A 437 0.72 -1.19 -20.91
C ARG A 437 -0.66 -1.75 -21.23
N VAL A 438 -1.63 -1.32 -20.42
CA VAL A 438 -3.04 -1.74 -20.52
C VAL A 438 -3.70 -1.19 -21.78
N ASP A 439 -3.26 -0.02 -22.23
CA ASP A 439 -3.69 0.63 -23.47
C ASP A 439 -3.41 -0.25 -24.70
N ILE A 440 -2.20 -0.80 -24.80
CA ILE A 440 -1.80 -1.70 -25.89
C ILE A 440 -2.58 -3.02 -25.80
N ALA A 441 -2.66 -3.61 -24.59
CA ALA A 441 -3.44 -4.83 -24.40
C ALA A 441 -4.90 -4.63 -24.82
N LYS A 442 -5.53 -3.51 -24.43
CA LYS A 442 -6.91 -3.22 -24.77
C LYS A 442 -7.11 -2.98 -26.28
N ALA A 443 -6.18 -2.28 -26.93
CA ALA A 443 -6.27 -1.96 -28.35
C ALA A 443 -5.98 -3.14 -29.29
N GLU A 444 -5.00 -3.99 -28.94
CA GLU A 444 -4.51 -5.06 -29.83
C GLU A 444 -5.06 -6.44 -29.44
N LEU A 445 -5.16 -6.76 -28.15
CA LEU A 445 -5.52 -8.11 -27.66
C LEU A 445 -7.01 -8.23 -27.29
N PHE A 446 -7.64 -7.14 -26.86
CA PHE A 446 -9.05 -7.11 -26.44
C PHE A 446 -9.93 -6.25 -27.35
N ASN A 447 -9.62 -6.22 -28.66
CA ASN A 447 -10.42 -5.54 -29.68
C ASN A 447 -11.65 -6.35 -30.18
N GLY A 448 -11.87 -7.55 -29.61
CA GLY A 448 -12.96 -8.45 -29.99
C GLY A 448 -12.63 -9.43 -31.12
N ALA A 449 -11.43 -9.37 -31.72
CA ALA A 449 -11.01 -10.34 -32.73
C ALA A 449 -10.59 -11.70 -32.11
N ILE A 450 -10.16 -11.70 -30.86
CA ILE A 450 -9.68 -12.88 -30.12
C ILE A 450 -10.75 -13.32 -29.12
N ALA A 451 -11.15 -14.59 -29.19
CA ALA A 451 -12.02 -15.23 -28.20
C ALA A 451 -11.14 -15.87 -27.12
N TRP A 452 -11.04 -15.21 -25.96
CA TRP A 452 -10.22 -15.70 -24.84
C TRP A 452 -10.89 -16.85 -24.10
N SER A 453 -10.15 -17.92 -23.85
CA SER A 453 -10.59 -18.97 -22.93
C SER A 453 -10.18 -18.65 -21.48
N TYR A 454 -10.90 -19.24 -20.54
CA TYR A 454 -10.65 -19.05 -19.11
C TYR A 454 -9.23 -19.49 -18.68
N HIS A 455 -8.75 -20.62 -19.20
CA HIS A 455 -7.46 -21.20 -18.80
C HIS A 455 -6.26 -20.38 -19.27
N GLU A 456 -6.38 -19.68 -20.40
CA GLU A 456 -5.32 -18.84 -20.95
C GLU A 456 -5.07 -17.57 -20.12
N LEU A 457 -6.12 -17.05 -19.48
CA LEU A 457 -6.05 -15.83 -18.65
C LEU A 457 -5.65 -16.11 -17.19
N GLU A 458 -5.72 -17.36 -16.74
CA GLU A 458 -5.53 -17.78 -15.35
C GLU A 458 -4.10 -17.50 -14.82
N GLU A 459 -3.06 -17.77 -15.61
CA GLU A 459 -1.68 -17.46 -15.24
C GLU A 459 -1.42 -15.96 -15.24
N SER A 460 -1.81 -15.27 -16.32
CA SER A 460 -1.66 -13.82 -16.47
C SER A 460 -2.39 -13.03 -15.37
N MET A 461 -3.53 -13.54 -14.89
CA MET A 461 -4.22 -13.00 -13.72
C MET A 461 -3.39 -13.15 -12.45
N THR A 462 -2.77 -14.32 -12.23
CA THR A 462 -1.87 -14.53 -11.07
C THR A 462 -0.71 -13.54 -11.10
N ASP A 463 -0.13 -13.30 -12.26
CA ASP A 463 1.02 -12.40 -12.41
C ASP A 463 0.63 -10.93 -12.28
N ALA A 464 -0.56 -10.54 -12.77
CA ALA A 464 -1.10 -9.20 -12.55
C ALA A 464 -1.40 -8.93 -11.06
N LEU A 465 -1.90 -9.94 -10.33
CA LEU A 465 -2.09 -9.85 -8.89
C LEU A 465 -0.76 -9.65 -8.17
N VAL A 466 0.21 -10.55 -8.37
CA VAL A 466 1.50 -10.53 -7.65
C VAL A 466 2.22 -9.19 -7.86
N ASN A 467 2.23 -8.66 -9.08
CA ASN A 467 2.95 -7.44 -9.46
C ASN A 467 2.20 -6.11 -9.22
N ASP A 468 1.09 -6.12 -8.48
CA ASP A 468 0.27 -4.92 -8.15
C ASP A 468 -0.20 -4.13 -9.39
N LYS A 469 -0.81 -4.83 -10.35
CA LYS A 469 -1.31 -4.24 -11.61
C LYS A 469 -2.86 -4.19 -11.64
N PRO A 470 -3.50 -3.26 -10.90
CA PRO A 470 -4.96 -3.21 -10.74
C PRO A 470 -5.73 -3.01 -12.04
N HIS A 471 -5.16 -2.29 -13.00
CA HIS A 471 -5.82 -2.02 -14.27
C HIS A 471 -5.94 -3.27 -15.16
N PHE A 472 -4.95 -4.17 -15.14
CA PHE A 472 -5.04 -5.46 -15.82
C PHE A 472 -6.04 -6.39 -15.14
N VAL A 473 -6.07 -6.40 -13.81
CA VAL A 473 -7.03 -7.20 -13.04
C VAL A 473 -8.47 -6.78 -13.39
N ARG A 474 -8.74 -5.47 -13.49
CA ARG A 474 -10.02 -4.94 -13.99
C ARG A 474 -10.33 -5.40 -15.41
N LEU A 475 -9.36 -5.26 -16.33
CA LEU A 475 -9.51 -5.66 -17.73
C LEU A 475 -9.83 -7.17 -17.86
N PHE A 476 -9.21 -8.03 -17.07
CA PHE A 476 -9.49 -9.47 -17.11
C PHE A 476 -10.87 -9.83 -16.55
N CYS A 477 -11.33 -9.13 -15.52
CA CYS A 477 -12.68 -9.30 -15.00
C CYS A 477 -13.74 -8.82 -16.01
N GLU A 478 -13.48 -7.71 -16.71
CA GLU A 478 -14.37 -7.17 -17.76
C GLU A 478 -14.47 -8.12 -18.97
N ASN A 479 -13.40 -8.86 -19.28
CA ASN A 479 -13.33 -9.77 -20.44
C ASN A 479 -13.58 -11.26 -20.12
N GLY A 480 -14.34 -11.56 -19.04
CA GLY A 480 -14.89 -12.89 -18.82
C GLY A 480 -14.15 -13.82 -17.85
N LEU A 481 -13.10 -13.37 -17.15
CA LEU A 481 -12.48 -14.17 -16.09
C LEU A 481 -13.33 -14.13 -14.81
N ASN A 482 -13.96 -15.27 -14.48
CA ASN A 482 -14.71 -15.41 -13.24
C ASN A 482 -13.79 -15.75 -12.06
N ILE A 483 -13.72 -14.85 -11.08
CA ILE A 483 -12.90 -15.02 -9.88
C ILE A 483 -13.40 -16.16 -8.97
N LEU A 484 -14.70 -16.50 -9.05
CA LEU A 484 -15.27 -17.62 -8.30
C LEU A 484 -14.66 -18.96 -8.71
N ASP A 485 -14.39 -19.15 -10.00
CA ASP A 485 -13.76 -20.36 -10.52
C ASP A 485 -12.24 -20.33 -10.33
N TYR A 486 -11.65 -19.13 -10.33
CA TYR A 486 -10.19 -18.91 -10.24
C TYR A 486 -9.59 -19.17 -8.87
N LEU A 487 -10.28 -18.80 -7.80
CA LEU A 487 -9.66 -18.84 -6.48
C LEU A 487 -9.93 -20.17 -5.75
N THR A 488 -8.97 -21.10 -5.87
CA THR A 488 -8.86 -22.27 -5.00
C THR A 488 -8.01 -21.96 -3.76
N TYR A 489 -8.21 -22.72 -2.68
CA TYR A 489 -7.40 -22.55 -1.46
C TYR A 489 -5.91 -22.80 -1.72
N GLY A 490 -5.55 -23.74 -2.59
CA GLY A 490 -4.15 -23.96 -2.98
C GLY A 490 -3.54 -22.79 -3.74
N ARG A 491 -4.30 -22.10 -4.62
CA ARG A 491 -3.82 -20.89 -5.29
C ARG A 491 -3.70 -19.72 -4.32
N LEU A 492 -4.64 -19.59 -3.37
CA LEU A 492 -4.56 -18.58 -2.32
C LEU A 492 -3.30 -18.77 -1.45
N GLU A 493 -2.94 -20.01 -1.09
CA GLU A 493 -1.66 -20.31 -0.43
C GLU A 493 -0.47 -19.87 -1.28
N LYS A 494 -0.47 -20.15 -2.59
CA LYS A 494 0.59 -19.67 -3.50
C LYS A 494 0.69 -18.13 -3.52
N LEU A 495 -0.43 -17.42 -3.46
CA LEU A 495 -0.45 -15.95 -3.39
C LEU A 495 0.11 -15.42 -2.06
N TYR A 496 -0.16 -16.08 -0.94
CA TYR A 496 0.46 -15.73 0.34
C TYR A 496 1.96 -16.06 0.38
N ASN A 497 2.40 -17.13 -0.29
CA ASN A 497 3.83 -17.45 -0.41
C ASN A 497 4.61 -16.46 -1.30
N LYS A 498 3.92 -15.71 -2.19
CA LYS A 498 4.53 -14.69 -3.06
C LYS A 498 4.51 -13.27 -2.44
N LEU A 499 4.25 -13.14 -1.14
CA LEU A 499 4.36 -11.86 -0.43
C LEU A 499 5.81 -11.34 -0.48
N SER A 500 6.00 -10.03 -0.62
CA SER A 500 7.35 -9.44 -0.59
C SER A 500 7.95 -9.48 0.82
N ASP A 501 9.25 -9.79 0.91
CA ASP A 501 10.00 -9.87 2.17
C ASP A 501 9.99 -8.55 2.96
N THR A 502 9.75 -7.42 2.28
CA THR A 502 9.70 -6.07 2.86
C THR A 502 8.38 -5.76 3.59
N THR A 503 7.35 -6.60 3.45
CA THR A 503 6.03 -6.32 4.04
C THR A 503 5.93 -6.82 5.48
N LEU A 504 5.37 -6.00 6.38
CA LEU A 504 5.12 -6.38 7.78
C LEU A 504 4.33 -7.69 7.89
N ALA A 505 3.28 -7.88 7.08
CA ALA A 505 2.48 -9.10 7.08
C ALA A 505 3.31 -10.37 6.83
N TYR A 506 4.30 -10.31 5.94
CA TYR A 506 5.20 -11.44 5.68
C TYR A 506 6.07 -11.75 6.90
N SER A 507 6.65 -10.72 7.54
CA SER A 507 7.43 -10.91 8.77
C SER A 507 6.62 -11.55 9.91
N LEU A 508 5.34 -11.17 10.04
CA LEU A 508 4.42 -11.73 11.03
C LEU A 508 4.05 -13.18 10.71
N LEU A 509 3.78 -13.50 9.43
CA LEU A 509 3.52 -14.86 8.97
C LEU A 509 4.75 -15.76 9.19
N GLN A 510 5.95 -15.27 8.87
CA GLN A 510 7.20 -16.01 9.08
C GLN A 510 7.44 -16.28 10.57
N LYS A 511 7.15 -15.32 11.44
CA LYS A 511 7.21 -15.53 12.89
C LYS A 511 6.25 -16.64 13.34
N ARG A 512 5.02 -16.69 12.82
CA ARG A 512 4.05 -17.75 13.13
C ARG A 512 4.46 -19.11 12.57
N LEU A 513 5.09 -19.14 11.40
CA LEU A 513 5.67 -20.34 10.81
C LEU A 513 6.79 -20.89 11.71
N ASN A 514 7.69 -20.03 12.18
CA ASN A 514 8.77 -20.42 13.10
C ASN A 514 8.21 -20.97 14.43
N GLU A 515 7.16 -20.35 15.00
CA GLU A 515 6.50 -20.88 16.20
C GLU A 515 5.96 -22.31 16.00
N ARG A 516 5.43 -22.63 14.81
CA ARG A 516 5.00 -24.00 14.49
C ARG A 516 6.20 -24.95 14.40
N GLN A 517 7.30 -24.50 13.80
CA GLN A 517 8.52 -25.30 13.62
C GLN A 517 9.24 -25.60 14.94
N ASP A 518 9.32 -24.62 15.85
CA ASP A 518 9.97 -24.79 17.16
C ASP A 518 9.26 -25.85 18.02
N LEU A 519 7.93 -25.89 17.96
CA LEU A 519 7.14 -26.95 18.59
C LEU A 519 7.44 -28.33 17.98
N ASN A 520 7.58 -28.44 16.66
CA ASN A 520 7.96 -29.69 16.00
C ASN A 520 9.35 -30.18 16.45
N ARG A 521 10.32 -29.26 16.57
CA ARG A 521 11.67 -29.58 17.04
C ARG A 521 11.65 -30.08 18.48
N SER A 522 10.80 -29.49 19.33
CA SER A 522 10.63 -29.92 20.72
C SER A 522 9.98 -31.31 20.87
N GLU A 523 9.01 -31.69 20.01
CA GLU A 523 8.37 -33.02 20.07
C GLU A 523 9.26 -34.13 19.45
N SER A 524 10.05 -33.83 18.42
CA SER A 524 11.02 -34.77 17.85
C SER A 524 12.11 -35.16 18.87
N LEU A 525 12.58 -34.21 19.69
CA LEU A 525 13.53 -34.46 20.77
C LEU A 525 12.94 -35.31 21.91
N VAL A 526 11.63 -35.23 22.15
CA VAL A 526 10.94 -36.01 23.21
C VAL A 526 10.60 -37.43 22.73
N ASN A 527 10.21 -37.62 21.47
CA ASN A 527 9.92 -38.95 20.91
C ASN A 527 11.17 -39.72 20.45
N GLY A 528 12.29 -39.03 20.21
CA GLY A 528 13.59 -39.63 19.86
C GLY A 528 14.23 -40.42 21.01
N ALA A 529 13.80 -40.22 22.26
CA ALA A 529 14.31 -40.97 23.41
C ALA A 529 13.62 -42.34 23.62
N ALA A 530 12.52 -42.64 22.88
CA ALA A 530 11.70 -43.83 23.13
C ALA A 530 11.63 -44.85 21.97
N SER A 531 12.36 -44.65 20.87
CA SER A 531 12.32 -45.60 19.72
C SER A 531 13.67 -45.79 19.02
N ALA A 532 14.73 -45.99 19.80
CA ALA A 532 15.99 -46.53 19.29
C ALA A 532 15.96 -48.06 19.23
N SER A 533 15.16 -48.64 18.32
CA SER A 533 15.42 -50.00 17.83
C SER A 533 14.62 -50.33 16.57
N LYS A 534 15.35 -50.61 15.48
CA LYS A 534 14.93 -51.33 14.26
C LYS A 534 13.99 -50.61 13.30
N ALA A 535 14.57 -49.92 12.31
CA ALA A 535 14.33 -50.19 10.90
C ALA A 535 15.44 -49.55 10.06
N SER A 536 15.82 -50.28 9.03
CA SER A 536 17.01 -50.17 8.20
C SER A 536 17.04 -48.96 7.27
N SER A 537 18.27 -48.49 7.03
CA SER A 537 18.68 -47.68 5.88
C SER A 537 18.08 -48.21 4.58
N GLU A 538 17.20 -47.44 3.97
CA GLU A 538 16.96 -47.37 2.51
C GLU A 538 15.83 -46.36 2.26
N CYS A 539 16.18 -45.07 2.21
CA CYS A 539 15.49 -44.05 1.38
C CYS A 539 16.34 -42.76 1.37
N LEU A 540 17.55 -42.86 0.80
CA LEU A 540 18.23 -41.68 0.25
C LEU A 540 17.65 -41.48 -1.15
N MET A 541 17.22 -40.25 -1.47
CA MET A 541 16.57 -39.78 -2.72
C MET A 541 15.04 -39.64 -2.67
N MET A 542 14.53 -38.77 -1.80
CA MET A 542 13.35 -37.94 -2.07
C MET A 542 13.69 -36.51 -1.61
N SER A 543 13.50 -35.53 -2.50
CA SER A 543 13.89 -34.12 -2.35
C SER A 543 13.36 -33.47 -1.05
N PRO A 544 14.18 -32.72 -0.28
CA PRO A 544 13.72 -32.00 0.92
C PRO A 544 12.97 -30.68 0.63
N ALA A 545 12.68 -30.37 -0.64
CA ALA A 545 12.32 -29.00 -1.05
C ALA A 545 10.83 -28.63 -0.88
N SER A 546 9.96 -29.58 -0.55
CA SER A 546 8.49 -29.35 -0.52
C SER A 546 7.88 -29.19 0.89
N GLU A 547 8.68 -29.28 1.96
CA GLU A 547 8.16 -29.41 3.34
C GLU A 547 8.02 -28.10 4.16
N LEU A 548 8.30 -26.91 3.61
CA LEU A 548 8.40 -25.67 4.41
C LEU A 548 7.68 -24.42 3.85
N GLN A 549 6.49 -24.58 3.26
CA GLN A 549 5.72 -23.45 2.74
C GLN A 549 4.67 -22.94 3.75
N LEU A 550 4.29 -21.65 3.66
CA LEU A 550 3.20 -21.06 4.45
C LEU A 550 1.87 -21.75 4.09
N SER A 551 1.08 -22.09 5.10
CA SER A 551 -0.25 -22.66 4.93
C SER A 551 -1.34 -21.66 5.31
N LEU A 552 -2.61 -21.94 4.94
CA LEU A 552 -3.74 -21.12 5.38
C LEU A 552 -3.90 -21.08 6.90
N PHE A 553 -3.32 -22.02 7.64
CA PHE A 553 -3.39 -22.02 9.10
C PHE A 553 -2.62 -20.84 9.71
N GLU A 554 -1.40 -20.55 9.25
CA GLU A 554 -0.65 -19.37 9.73
C GLU A 554 -1.40 -18.07 9.43
N VAL A 555 -2.01 -17.98 8.23
CA VAL A 555 -2.85 -16.84 7.83
C VAL A 555 -4.07 -16.71 8.73
N SER A 556 -4.77 -17.82 9.03
CA SER A 556 -5.94 -17.80 9.90
C SER A 556 -5.61 -17.30 11.31
N ARG A 557 -4.44 -17.67 11.83
CA ARG A 557 -3.97 -17.26 13.16
C ARG A 557 -3.59 -15.79 13.17
N LEU A 558 -2.90 -15.30 12.13
CA LEU A 558 -2.62 -13.88 11.98
C LEU A 558 -3.92 -13.05 11.93
N LEU A 559 -4.91 -13.49 11.15
CA LEU A 559 -6.20 -12.82 11.08
C LEU A 559 -6.94 -12.85 12.42
N TRP A 560 -6.83 -13.94 13.19
CA TRP A 560 -7.37 -13.99 14.55
C TRP A 560 -6.70 -12.98 15.47
N ASP A 561 -5.39 -12.80 15.39
CA ASP A 561 -4.68 -11.80 16.19
C ASP A 561 -5.09 -10.36 15.82
N LEU A 562 -5.32 -10.09 14.54
CA LEU A 562 -5.71 -8.76 14.03
C LEU A 562 -7.21 -8.44 14.26
N LEU A 563 -8.09 -9.43 14.06
CA LEU A 563 -9.54 -9.27 14.22
C LEU A 563 -10.03 -9.58 15.64
N GLY A 564 -9.20 -10.17 16.50
CA GLY A 564 -9.54 -10.54 17.88
C GLY A 564 -10.74 -11.48 17.98
N ASP A 565 -11.34 -11.55 19.18
CA ASP A 565 -12.44 -12.47 19.51
C ASP A 565 -13.79 -12.12 18.84
N VAL A 566 -13.83 -11.11 17.97
CA VAL A 566 -15.06 -10.63 17.31
C VAL A 566 -15.53 -11.59 16.23
N CYS A 567 -14.59 -12.15 15.47
CA CYS A 567 -14.87 -13.07 14.37
C CYS A 567 -14.48 -14.48 14.79
N GLN A 568 -15.21 -15.50 14.32
CA GLN A 568 -14.70 -16.87 14.33
C GLN A 568 -13.44 -17.00 13.44
N PRO A 569 -12.55 -17.97 13.71
CA PRO A 569 -11.29 -18.09 12.97
C PRO A 569 -11.56 -18.36 11.50
N PHE A 570 -10.94 -17.57 10.62
CA PHE A 570 -11.07 -17.73 9.18
C PHE A 570 -10.47 -19.05 8.72
N TYR A 571 -10.99 -19.64 7.65
CA TYR A 571 -10.50 -20.88 7.02
C TYR A 571 -10.55 -22.16 7.87
N TYR A 572 -10.95 -22.12 9.16
CA TYR A 572 -11.07 -23.32 9.99
C TYR A 572 -12.07 -24.34 9.42
N GLY A 573 -13.18 -23.87 8.85
CA GLY A 573 -14.15 -24.74 8.19
C GLY A 573 -13.68 -25.34 6.86
N ALA A 574 -12.56 -24.90 6.28
CA ALA A 574 -11.90 -25.54 5.14
C ALA A 574 -10.80 -26.51 5.58
N LEU A 575 -10.27 -26.33 6.80
CA LEU A 575 -9.28 -27.20 7.43
C LEU A 575 -9.92 -28.29 8.32
N ASP A 576 -11.26 -28.42 8.29
CA ASP A 576 -12.06 -29.29 9.16
C ASP A 576 -11.76 -29.14 10.66
N LEU A 577 -11.49 -27.91 11.10
CA LEU A 577 -11.23 -27.56 12.49
C LEU A 577 -12.47 -26.96 13.16
N ASP A 578 -12.76 -27.43 14.36
CA ASP A 578 -13.79 -26.83 15.19
C ASP A 578 -13.30 -25.49 15.80
N PRO A 579 -14.06 -24.39 15.71
CA PRO A 579 -13.66 -23.08 16.22
C PRO A 579 -13.56 -23.02 17.75
N LYS A 580 -14.06 -24.04 18.46
CA LYS A 580 -13.96 -24.18 19.93
C LYS A 580 -12.69 -24.91 20.37
N THR A 581 -11.92 -25.43 19.43
CA THR A 581 -10.71 -26.22 19.70
C THR A 581 -9.60 -25.32 20.20
N SER A 582 -8.85 -25.76 21.22
CA SER A 582 -7.71 -24.97 21.69
C SER A 582 -6.64 -24.85 20.59
N PRO A 583 -5.92 -23.72 20.50
CA PRO A 583 -4.96 -23.47 19.41
C PRO A 583 -3.86 -24.54 19.36
N ARG A 584 -3.50 -25.14 20.51
CA ARG A 584 -2.53 -26.25 20.59
C ARG A 584 -3.07 -27.54 19.97
N VAL A 585 -4.35 -27.84 20.17
CA VAL A 585 -4.97 -29.06 19.59
C VAL A 585 -5.24 -28.87 18.09
N ALA A 586 -5.66 -27.67 17.69
CA ALA A 586 -5.81 -27.30 16.28
C ALA A 586 -4.48 -27.42 15.51
N LEU A 587 -3.38 -26.93 16.10
CA LEU A 587 -2.02 -27.06 15.53
C LEU A 587 -1.65 -28.54 15.27
N LYS A 588 -1.96 -29.44 16.23
CA LYS A 588 -1.67 -30.88 16.11
C LYS A 588 -2.48 -31.56 15.00
N GLN A 589 -3.73 -31.17 14.82
CA GLN A 589 -4.59 -31.69 13.76
C GLN A 589 -4.11 -31.21 12.39
N VAL A 590 -3.79 -29.92 12.25
CA VAL A 590 -3.25 -29.36 11.00
C VAL A 590 -1.92 -30.00 10.62
N HIS A 591 -1.04 -30.24 11.59
CA HIS A 591 0.22 -30.94 11.33
C HIS A 591 0.00 -32.34 10.70
N LYS A 592 -0.95 -33.11 11.23
CA LYS A 592 -1.31 -34.42 10.66
C LYS A 592 -1.93 -34.31 9.25
N LEU A 593 -2.65 -33.24 8.98
CA LEU A 593 -3.25 -32.98 7.67
C LEU A 593 -2.19 -32.56 6.63
N LEU A 594 -1.22 -31.72 7.01
CA LEU A 594 -0.16 -31.24 6.11
C LEU A 594 0.83 -32.34 5.71
N LEU A 595 0.96 -33.40 6.51
CA LEU A 595 1.75 -34.61 6.20
C LEU A 595 1.06 -35.52 5.17
N ARG A 596 -0.22 -35.30 4.86
CA ARG A 596 -0.98 -36.02 3.82
C ARG A 596 -1.23 -35.10 2.63
N ASP A 597 -1.60 -35.68 1.49
CA ASP A 597 -2.09 -34.89 0.36
C ASP A 597 -3.31 -34.06 0.79
N CYS A 598 -3.13 -32.74 0.78
CA CYS A 598 -4.08 -31.79 1.32
C CYS A 598 -5.28 -31.60 0.37
N GLU A 599 -6.36 -32.37 0.55
CA GLU A 599 -7.56 -32.27 -0.29
C GLU A 599 -8.19 -30.88 -0.31
N TYR A 600 -8.09 -30.13 0.81
CA TYR A 600 -8.62 -28.76 0.90
C TYR A 600 -8.01 -27.81 -0.14
N ARG A 601 -6.78 -28.05 -0.62
CA ARG A 601 -6.12 -27.18 -1.62
C ARG A 601 -6.86 -27.18 -2.96
N ARG A 602 -7.59 -28.25 -3.29
CA ARG A 602 -8.41 -28.36 -4.51
C ARG A 602 -9.81 -27.76 -4.34
N GLN A 603 -10.23 -27.49 -3.10
CA GLN A 603 -11.54 -26.90 -2.83
C GLN A 603 -11.57 -25.41 -3.21
N ARG A 604 -12.72 -24.98 -3.73
CA ARG A 604 -12.98 -23.58 -4.09
C ARG A 604 -13.18 -22.74 -2.83
N CYS A 605 -12.70 -21.50 -2.86
CA CYS A 605 -12.92 -20.57 -1.76
C CYS A 605 -14.40 -20.16 -1.70
N ARG A 606 -15.02 -20.24 -0.51
CA ARG A 606 -16.44 -19.85 -0.30
C ARG A 606 -16.71 -18.37 -0.62
N SER A 607 -15.76 -17.49 -0.34
CA SER A 607 -15.87 -16.03 -0.52
C SER A 607 -14.56 -15.47 -1.11
N PRO A 608 -14.36 -15.61 -2.43
CA PRO A 608 -13.05 -15.37 -3.05
C PRO A 608 -12.69 -13.88 -3.13
N TRP A 609 -13.66 -13.01 -3.41
CA TRP A 609 -13.47 -11.56 -3.38
C TRP A 609 -13.01 -11.06 -2.01
N THR A 610 -13.61 -11.55 -0.93
CA THR A 610 -13.21 -11.22 0.44
C THR A 610 -11.81 -11.74 0.77
N ALA A 611 -11.45 -12.93 0.29
CA ALA A 611 -10.10 -13.47 0.50
C ALA A 611 -9.02 -12.64 -0.24
N LEU A 612 -9.29 -12.22 -1.48
CA LEU A 612 -8.40 -11.32 -2.24
C LEU A 612 -8.35 -9.92 -1.64
N PHE A 613 -9.47 -9.42 -1.12
CA PHE A 613 -9.53 -8.17 -0.37
C PHE A 613 -8.62 -8.21 0.86
N ILE A 614 -8.73 -9.25 1.70
CA ILE A 614 -7.85 -9.44 2.87
C ILE A 614 -6.38 -9.51 2.43
N TRP A 615 -6.08 -10.29 1.39
CA TRP A 615 -4.73 -10.40 0.85
C TRP A 615 -4.15 -9.06 0.36
N ALA A 616 -4.96 -8.21 -0.27
CA ALA A 616 -4.55 -6.88 -0.72
C ALA A 616 -4.38 -5.88 0.45
N VAL A 617 -5.26 -5.94 1.44
CA VAL A 617 -5.22 -5.08 2.65
C VAL A 617 -3.98 -5.39 3.49
N LEU A 618 -3.63 -6.67 3.68
CA LEU A 618 -2.43 -7.09 4.42
C LEU A 618 -1.12 -6.58 3.79
N GLN A 619 -1.12 -6.33 2.47
CA GLN A 619 0.04 -5.81 1.73
C GLN A 619 0.05 -4.28 1.58
N ASN A 620 -0.93 -3.57 2.15
CA ASN A 620 -1.08 -2.13 1.98
C ASN A 620 -1.16 -1.69 0.49
N ARG A 621 -1.92 -2.42 -0.34
CA ARG A 621 -2.14 -2.10 -1.77
C ARG A 621 -3.49 -1.37 -1.97
N PRO A 622 -3.54 -0.02 -1.93
CA PRO A 622 -4.79 0.72 -1.83
C PRO A 622 -5.70 0.56 -3.05
N LYS A 623 -5.14 0.61 -4.27
CA LYS A 623 -5.92 0.51 -5.52
C LYS A 623 -6.58 -0.86 -5.68
N MET A 624 -5.82 -1.92 -5.39
CA MET A 624 -6.30 -3.30 -5.43
C MET A 624 -7.35 -3.56 -4.35
N ALA A 625 -7.10 -3.10 -3.12
CA ALA A 625 -8.03 -3.30 -2.01
C ALA A 625 -9.38 -2.61 -2.26
N VAL A 626 -9.38 -1.38 -2.80
CA VAL A 626 -10.61 -0.68 -3.17
C VAL A 626 -11.36 -1.45 -4.27
N PHE A 627 -10.67 -1.92 -5.32
CA PHE A 627 -11.32 -2.71 -6.37
C PHE A 627 -11.93 -4.02 -5.85
N PHE A 628 -11.23 -4.77 -5.01
CA PHE A 628 -11.79 -6.00 -4.44
C PHE A 628 -12.94 -5.74 -3.48
N TRP A 629 -12.94 -4.59 -2.81
CA TRP A 629 -14.08 -4.15 -2.01
C TRP A 629 -15.29 -3.76 -2.88
N GLU A 630 -15.08 -3.05 -3.99
CA GLU A 630 -16.11 -2.73 -4.98
C GLU A 630 -16.82 -4.00 -5.46
N MET A 631 -16.10 -5.11 -5.62
CA MET A 631 -16.64 -6.40 -6.06
C MET A 631 -17.15 -7.31 -4.93
N ALA A 632 -16.85 -6.99 -3.66
CA ALA A 632 -17.31 -7.79 -2.52
C ALA A 632 -18.82 -7.61 -2.26
N GLY A 633 -19.50 -8.69 -1.89
CA GLY A 633 -20.94 -8.69 -1.64
C GLY A 633 -21.35 -7.91 -0.38
N GLU A 634 -20.73 -8.20 0.77
CA GLU A 634 -21.01 -7.51 2.04
C GLU A 634 -20.13 -6.26 2.17
N SER A 635 -20.62 -5.13 1.70
CA SER A 635 -19.86 -3.90 1.53
C SER A 635 -19.53 -3.19 2.84
N VAL A 636 -20.52 -2.96 3.72
CA VAL A 636 -20.34 -2.24 4.98
C VAL A 636 -19.44 -3.04 5.92
N MET A 637 -19.68 -4.34 6.04
CA MET A 637 -18.86 -5.26 6.86
C MET A 637 -17.41 -5.33 6.37
N SER A 638 -17.20 -5.48 5.06
CA SER A 638 -15.84 -5.62 4.52
C SER A 638 -15.03 -4.33 4.66
N ALA A 639 -15.68 -3.17 4.52
CA ALA A 639 -15.04 -1.88 4.77
C ALA A 639 -14.60 -1.73 6.24
N LEU A 640 -15.49 -2.02 7.20
CA LEU A 640 -15.17 -1.98 8.63
C LEU A 640 -14.07 -2.97 9.02
N ALA A 641 -14.09 -4.17 8.44
CA ALA A 641 -13.05 -5.18 8.66
C ALA A 641 -11.69 -4.75 8.09
N GLY A 642 -11.67 -4.16 6.88
CA GLY A 642 -10.46 -3.57 6.29
C GLY A 642 -9.90 -2.44 7.16
N CYS A 643 -10.77 -1.56 7.65
CA CYS A 643 -10.41 -0.49 8.59
C CYS A 643 -9.75 -1.04 9.86
N LYS A 644 -10.33 -2.09 10.46
CA LYS A 644 -9.77 -2.76 11.64
C LYS A 644 -8.39 -3.33 11.39
N ILE A 645 -8.24 -4.13 10.33
CA ILE A 645 -6.98 -4.79 9.97
C ILE A 645 -5.87 -3.75 9.79
N LEU A 646 -6.13 -2.68 9.05
CA LEU A 646 -5.15 -1.62 8.80
C LEU A 646 -4.80 -0.84 10.05
N ARG A 647 -5.76 -0.58 10.94
CA ARG A 647 -5.49 0.11 12.22
C ARG A 647 -4.60 -0.72 13.12
N GLU A 648 -4.85 -2.02 13.27
CA GLU A 648 -3.98 -2.89 14.06
C GLU A 648 -2.60 -3.07 13.43
N LEU A 649 -2.51 -3.24 12.11
CA LEU A 649 -1.21 -3.28 11.41
C LEU A 649 -0.43 -1.97 11.60
N SER A 650 -1.09 -0.80 11.50
CA SER A 650 -0.43 0.49 11.71
C SER A 650 0.13 0.67 13.14
N LYS A 651 -0.37 -0.06 14.13
CA LYS A 651 0.19 -0.05 15.50
C LYS A 651 1.47 -0.87 15.59
N LEU A 652 1.57 -1.95 14.81
CA LEU A 652 2.72 -2.86 14.74
C LEU A 652 3.82 -2.37 13.78
N GLU A 653 3.51 -1.42 12.90
CA GLU A 653 4.44 -0.83 11.94
C GLU A 653 5.35 0.23 12.60
N ASP A 654 6.67 0.05 12.42
CA ASP A 654 7.71 0.94 12.91
C ASP A 654 8.01 2.09 11.93
N GLU A 655 7.92 1.84 10.62
CA GLU A 655 8.18 2.84 9.59
C GLU A 655 7.05 3.89 9.52
N THR A 656 7.41 5.17 9.59
CA THR A 656 6.43 6.26 9.73
C THR A 656 5.61 6.51 8.46
N GLU A 657 6.22 6.33 7.28
CA GLU A 657 5.54 6.56 6.00
C GLU A 657 4.48 5.48 5.73
N SER A 658 4.86 4.20 5.81
CA SER A 658 3.95 3.06 5.62
C SER A 658 2.79 3.10 6.65
N LYS A 659 3.10 3.44 7.91
CA LYS A 659 2.10 3.65 8.97
C LYS A 659 1.10 4.77 8.65
N LEU A 660 1.56 5.87 8.08
CA LEU A 660 0.67 6.98 7.67
C LEU A 660 -0.23 6.54 6.50
N GLU A 661 0.32 5.85 5.51
CA GLU A 661 -0.45 5.33 4.37
C GLU A 661 -1.50 4.30 4.81
N MET A 662 -1.17 3.38 5.73
CA MET A 662 -2.13 2.44 6.31
C MET A 662 -3.26 3.17 7.05
N LYS A 663 -2.95 4.23 7.80
CA LYS A 663 -3.96 5.04 8.50
C LYS A 663 -4.88 5.79 7.53
N LYS A 664 -4.33 6.38 6.47
CA LYS A 664 -5.12 7.03 5.41
C LYS A 664 -6.05 6.04 4.73
N LEU A 665 -5.55 4.85 4.40
CA LEU A 665 -6.36 3.79 3.79
C LEU A 665 -7.44 3.27 4.75
N ALA A 666 -7.13 3.14 6.05
CA ALA A 666 -8.11 2.77 7.06
C ALA A 666 -9.24 3.80 7.19
N GLN A 667 -8.89 5.09 7.15
CA GLN A 667 -9.88 6.18 7.16
C GLN A 667 -10.75 6.11 5.91
N LYS A 668 -10.15 5.92 4.73
CA LYS A 668 -10.90 5.76 3.47
C LYS A 668 -11.93 4.63 3.53
N PHE A 669 -11.59 3.49 4.15
CA PHE A 669 -12.57 2.41 4.33
C PHE A 669 -13.65 2.75 5.37
N GLU A 670 -13.35 3.51 6.42
CA GLU A 670 -14.38 4.00 7.34
C GLU A 670 -15.36 4.95 6.64
N ASP A 671 -14.85 5.87 5.81
CA ASP A 671 -15.65 6.81 5.04
C ASP A 671 -16.56 6.05 4.05
N LEU A 672 -16.03 5.05 3.34
CA LEU A 672 -16.82 4.19 2.45
C LEU A 672 -17.92 3.41 3.20
N ALA A 673 -17.63 2.91 4.41
CA ALA A 673 -18.64 2.24 5.23
C ALA A 673 -19.76 3.20 5.68
N HIS A 674 -19.39 4.43 6.05
CA HIS A 674 -20.31 5.49 6.45
C HIS A 674 -21.24 5.88 5.29
N ASP A 675 -20.67 6.14 4.12
CA ASP A 675 -21.42 6.60 2.95
C ASP A 675 -22.39 5.52 2.44
N VAL A 676 -21.93 4.26 2.34
CA VAL A 676 -22.79 3.15 1.88
C VAL A 676 -23.94 2.90 2.84
N PHE A 677 -23.67 2.89 4.15
CA PHE A 677 -24.75 2.76 5.13
C PHE A 677 -25.70 3.97 5.09
N GLY A 678 -25.20 5.16 4.76
CA GLY A 678 -26.00 6.39 4.65
C GLY A 678 -27.03 6.30 3.55
N ASN A 679 -26.60 5.84 2.37
CA ASN A 679 -27.50 5.62 1.25
C ASN A 679 -28.51 4.50 1.55
N CYS A 680 -28.07 3.41 2.18
CA CYS A 680 -28.96 2.32 2.61
C CYS A 680 -30.05 2.82 3.58
N TYR A 681 -29.69 3.67 4.54
CA TYR A 681 -30.61 4.25 5.52
C TYR A 681 -31.63 5.20 4.88
N GLN A 682 -31.20 6.04 3.94
CA GLN A 682 -32.09 6.96 3.22
C GLN A 682 -33.14 6.23 2.38
N ASN A 683 -32.82 5.06 1.84
CA ASN A 683 -33.76 4.25 1.06
C ASN A 683 -34.75 3.47 1.95
N SER A 684 -34.24 2.71 2.93
CA SER A 684 -35.11 1.93 3.83
C SER A 684 -34.52 1.79 5.24
N GLU A 685 -35.20 2.38 6.22
CA GLU A 685 -34.79 2.31 7.62
C GLU A 685 -34.81 0.89 8.18
N THR A 686 -35.86 0.11 7.89
CA THR A 686 -36.06 -1.23 8.48
C THR A 686 -35.03 -2.25 7.97
N LEU A 687 -34.71 -2.22 6.67
CA LEU A 687 -33.67 -3.04 6.07
C LEU A 687 -32.28 -2.61 6.56
N ALA A 688 -32.03 -1.30 6.67
CA ALA A 688 -30.78 -0.76 7.22
C ALA A 688 -30.55 -1.19 8.68
N PHE A 689 -31.57 -1.19 9.54
CA PHE A 689 -31.42 -1.70 10.91
C PHE A 689 -31.12 -3.19 10.93
N THR A 690 -31.80 -3.96 10.08
CA THR A 690 -31.55 -5.39 9.94
C THR A 690 -30.12 -5.67 9.47
N LEU A 691 -29.57 -4.81 8.59
CA LEU A 691 -28.18 -4.88 8.14
C LEU A 691 -27.17 -4.68 9.28
N LEU A 692 -27.44 -3.80 10.25
CA LEU A 692 -26.53 -3.54 11.37
C LEU A 692 -26.45 -4.69 12.38
N ILE A 693 -27.58 -5.36 12.64
CA ILE A 693 -27.73 -6.39 13.68
C ILE A 693 -27.57 -7.82 13.14
N ARG A 694 -27.49 -8.03 11.82
CA ARG A 694 -27.31 -9.36 11.25
C ARG A 694 -25.94 -9.94 11.60
N LYS A 695 -25.87 -11.27 11.78
CA LYS A 695 -24.60 -12.00 11.82
C LYS A 695 -24.13 -12.32 10.40
N SER A 696 -22.92 -11.87 10.05
CA SER A 696 -22.32 -12.16 8.75
C SER A 696 -21.80 -13.61 8.68
N PRO A 697 -22.21 -14.43 7.70
CA PRO A 697 -21.61 -15.74 7.49
C PRO A 697 -20.19 -15.66 6.92
N VAL A 698 -19.83 -14.56 6.24
CA VAL A 698 -18.51 -14.36 5.62
C VAL A 698 -17.47 -13.95 6.66
N TRP A 699 -17.84 -13.01 7.54
CA TRP A 699 -16.97 -12.45 8.57
C TRP A 699 -17.16 -13.13 9.94
N GLY A 700 -17.18 -14.47 9.97
CA GLY A 700 -17.08 -15.24 11.21
C GLY A 700 -18.23 -15.04 12.21
N LYS A 701 -19.47 -14.85 11.74
CA LYS A 701 -20.69 -14.59 12.53
C LYS A 701 -20.67 -13.29 13.36
N ALA A 702 -19.77 -12.35 13.05
CA ALA A 702 -19.75 -11.01 13.63
C ALA A 702 -20.91 -10.13 13.11
N THR A 703 -21.33 -9.15 13.91
CA THR A 703 -22.27 -8.10 13.48
C THR A 703 -21.53 -6.82 13.08
N CYS A 704 -22.19 -5.96 12.29
CA CYS A 704 -21.63 -4.66 11.87
C CYS A 704 -21.23 -3.80 13.06
N LEU A 705 -22.09 -3.76 14.08
CA LEU A 705 -21.83 -2.99 15.30
C LEU A 705 -20.63 -3.52 16.09
N GLN A 706 -20.47 -4.84 16.19
CA GLN A 706 -19.31 -5.45 16.86
C GLN A 706 -18.00 -5.24 16.10
N MET A 707 -18.05 -5.29 14.77
CA MET A 707 -16.87 -5.00 13.94
C MET A 707 -16.49 -3.52 14.05
N ALA A 708 -17.48 -2.61 13.96
CA ALA A 708 -17.25 -1.17 14.06
C ALA A 708 -16.67 -0.77 15.43
N THR A 709 -17.13 -1.35 16.54
CA THR A 709 -16.56 -1.05 17.86
C THR A 709 -15.14 -1.52 17.98
N ALA A 710 -14.85 -2.71 17.50
CA ALA A 710 -13.52 -3.27 17.59
C ALA A 710 -12.54 -2.64 16.59
N ALA A 711 -13.05 -1.99 15.54
CA ALA A 711 -12.26 -1.13 14.65
C ALA A 711 -12.03 0.28 15.22
N ASP A 712 -12.71 0.68 16.29
CA ASP A 712 -12.80 2.08 16.78
C ASP A 712 -13.31 3.05 15.70
N ALA A 713 -14.31 2.62 14.91
CA ALA A 713 -14.87 3.36 13.78
C ALA A 713 -15.84 4.47 14.24
N ARG A 714 -15.29 5.57 14.76
CA ARG A 714 -16.05 6.67 15.38
C ARG A 714 -16.94 7.44 14.40
N LEU A 715 -16.51 7.64 13.15
CA LEU A 715 -17.29 8.33 12.13
C LEU A 715 -18.53 7.48 11.78
N PHE A 716 -18.36 6.17 11.66
CA PHE A 716 -19.48 5.26 11.42
C PHE A 716 -20.55 5.33 12.52
N PHE A 717 -20.16 5.35 13.79
CA PHE A 717 -21.12 5.52 14.90
C PHE A 717 -21.73 6.92 15.00
N SER A 718 -21.07 7.93 14.43
CA SER A 718 -21.60 9.30 14.45
C SER A 718 -22.81 9.50 13.54
N GLN A 719 -23.05 8.55 12.63
CA GLN A 719 -24.12 8.55 11.67
C GLN A 719 -25.50 8.48 12.29
N ASP A 720 -26.42 9.27 11.74
CA ASP A 720 -27.77 9.43 12.31
C ASP A 720 -28.57 8.12 12.33
N GLY A 721 -28.48 7.30 11.27
CA GLY A 721 -29.15 6.00 11.23
C GLY A 721 -28.71 5.02 12.33
N VAL A 722 -27.40 4.99 12.65
CA VAL A 722 -26.87 4.16 13.76
C VAL A 722 -27.37 4.72 15.10
N GLN A 723 -27.32 6.04 15.28
CA GLN A 723 -27.81 6.69 16.50
C GLN A 723 -29.33 6.56 16.69
N PHE A 724 -30.09 6.48 15.61
CA PHE A 724 -31.52 6.25 15.62
C PHE A 724 -31.84 4.82 16.02
N LEU A 725 -31.13 3.82 15.46
CA LEU A 725 -31.24 2.42 15.91
C LEU A 725 -30.88 2.29 17.40
N LEU A 726 -29.80 2.94 17.85
CA LEU A 726 -29.41 2.92 19.26
C LEU A 726 -30.47 3.54 20.17
N SER A 727 -31.12 4.61 19.70
CA SER A 727 -32.25 5.20 20.41
C SER A 727 -33.44 4.24 20.46
N GLN A 728 -33.72 3.49 19.39
CA GLN A 728 -34.74 2.45 19.39
C GLN A 728 -34.43 1.35 20.41
N ILE A 729 -33.21 0.83 20.41
CA ILE A 729 -32.78 -0.20 21.37
C ILE A 729 -32.86 0.33 22.81
N TRP A 730 -32.49 1.58 23.04
CA TRP A 730 -32.54 2.23 24.36
C TRP A 730 -33.96 2.33 24.93
N TRP A 731 -34.94 2.68 24.10
CA TRP A 731 -36.35 2.78 24.48
C TRP A 731 -37.07 1.41 24.51
N GLY A 732 -36.51 0.42 23.80
CA GLY A 732 -37.08 -0.94 23.72
C GLY A 732 -38.44 -0.94 23.02
N ASP A 733 -39.42 -1.61 23.64
CA ASP A 733 -40.78 -1.72 23.12
C ASP A 733 -41.63 -0.45 23.36
N MET A 734 -41.09 0.56 24.04
CA MET A 734 -41.78 1.83 24.30
C MET A 734 -41.56 2.83 23.17
N GLU A 735 -42.52 3.72 22.97
CA GLU A 735 -42.38 4.81 22.01
C GLU A 735 -41.38 5.88 22.48
N ARG A 736 -40.63 6.47 21.55
CA ARG A 736 -39.48 7.35 21.84
C ARG A 736 -39.87 8.73 22.36
N ASN A 737 -41.09 9.17 22.08
CA ASN A 737 -41.59 10.51 22.43
C ASN A 737 -42.06 10.60 23.89
N THR A 738 -41.91 9.54 24.69
CA THR A 738 -42.29 9.57 26.09
C THR A 738 -41.34 10.44 26.91
N GLU A 739 -41.88 11.47 27.54
CA GLU A 739 -41.11 12.37 28.41
C GLU A 739 -40.63 11.65 29.69
N VAL A 740 -39.43 11.99 30.15
CA VAL A 740 -38.78 11.30 31.29
C VAL A 740 -39.61 11.36 32.58
N TRP A 741 -40.34 12.45 32.83
CA TRP A 741 -41.18 12.56 34.03
C TRP A 741 -42.31 11.52 34.06
N LYS A 742 -42.85 11.13 32.89
CA LYS A 742 -43.86 10.07 32.78
C LYS A 742 -43.26 8.72 33.20
N LEU A 743 -41.98 8.47 32.90
CA LEU A 743 -41.26 7.27 33.33
C LEU A 743 -41.00 7.28 34.84
N ILE A 744 -40.59 8.42 35.41
CA ILE A 744 -40.36 8.54 36.85
C ILE A 744 -41.67 8.29 37.61
N LEU A 745 -42.77 8.89 37.16
CA LEU A 745 -44.08 8.72 37.77
C LEU A 745 -44.56 7.26 37.72
N THR A 746 -44.39 6.60 36.57
CA THR A 746 -44.76 5.18 36.40
C THR A 746 -43.83 4.20 37.12
N PHE A 747 -42.57 4.58 37.34
CA PHE A 747 -41.62 3.81 38.14
C PHE A 747 -42.04 3.74 39.62
N PHE A 748 -42.46 4.87 40.21
CA PHE A 748 -42.95 4.90 41.60
C PHE A 748 -44.38 4.38 41.76
N PHE A 749 -45.20 4.50 40.71
CA PHE A 749 -46.59 4.04 40.71
C PHE A 749 -46.86 3.01 39.59
N PRO A 750 -46.47 1.73 39.77
CA PRO A 750 -46.66 0.67 38.78
C PRO A 750 -48.08 0.47 38.23
N PRO A 751 -49.18 0.73 38.98
CA PRO A 751 -50.54 0.64 38.43
C PRO A 751 -50.79 1.55 37.22
N LEU A 752 -50.03 2.65 37.07
CA LEU A 752 -50.16 3.58 35.95
C LEU A 752 -49.75 2.96 34.61
N LEU A 753 -49.01 1.84 34.60
CA LEU A 753 -48.64 1.11 33.37
C LEU A 753 -49.85 0.55 32.60
N CYS A 754 -50.96 0.31 33.31
CA CYS A 754 -52.20 -0.17 32.70
C CYS A 754 -53.02 0.96 32.05
N THR A 755 -52.65 2.23 32.28
CA THR A 755 -53.29 3.40 31.66
C THR A 755 -52.67 3.73 30.29
N ARG A 756 -53.24 4.69 29.54
CA ARG A 756 -52.69 5.17 28.26
C ARG A 756 -51.57 6.23 28.42
N LEU A 757 -50.96 6.35 29.61
CA LEU A 757 -49.92 7.33 29.87
C LEU A 757 -48.60 7.04 29.11
N ILE A 758 -48.30 5.77 28.89
CA ILE A 758 -47.16 5.29 28.10
C ILE A 758 -47.71 4.55 26.87
N GLN A 759 -47.26 4.97 25.69
CA GLN A 759 -47.55 4.31 24.43
C GLN A 759 -46.46 3.27 24.14
N PHE A 760 -46.89 2.06 23.84
CA PHE A 760 -46.03 0.94 23.46
C PHE A 760 -46.15 0.73 21.96
N ARG A 761 -45.06 0.32 21.32
CA ARG A 761 -45.05 -0.01 19.90
C ARG A 761 -45.86 -1.29 19.70
N GLU A 762 -46.82 -1.28 18.77
CA GLU A 762 -47.47 -2.52 18.34
C GLU A 762 -46.44 -3.34 17.56
N GLU A 763 -46.32 -4.63 17.88
CA GLU A 763 -45.59 -5.56 17.03
C GLU A 763 -46.34 -5.58 15.69
N GLU A 764 -45.80 -4.92 14.67
CA GLU A 764 -46.21 -5.18 13.29
C GLU A 764 -45.86 -6.66 13.01
N GLU A 765 -46.81 -7.56 13.31
CA GLU A 765 -46.90 -8.80 12.55
C GLU A 765 -46.94 -8.38 11.09
N LEU A 766 -45.97 -8.86 10.31
CA LEU A 766 -45.92 -8.69 8.87
C LEU A 766 -47.18 -9.35 8.27
N ASN A 767 -48.31 -8.66 8.34
CA ASN A 767 -49.57 -9.00 7.68
C ASN A 767 -49.45 -8.48 6.24
N PRO A 768 -49.37 -9.37 5.24
CA PRO A 768 -49.27 -8.96 3.84
C PRO A 768 -50.64 -8.54 3.27
N GLU A 769 -51.48 -7.84 4.04
CA GLU A 769 -52.86 -7.48 3.64
C GLU A 769 -53.19 -5.98 3.71
N VAL A 770 -52.21 -5.08 3.92
CA VAL A 770 -52.48 -3.62 3.99
C VAL A 770 -52.01 -2.84 2.74
N PHE A 771 -51.66 -3.53 1.64
CA PHE A 771 -51.38 -2.89 0.34
C PHE A 771 -52.56 -3.00 -0.65
N GLN A 772 -53.78 -2.73 -0.19
CA GLN A 772 -54.92 -2.54 -1.09
C GLN A 772 -55.79 -1.38 -0.64
N GLY A 773 -55.72 -0.28 -1.38
CA GLY A 773 -56.73 0.77 -1.37
C GLY A 773 -56.21 2.18 -1.14
N MET A 774 -55.68 2.83 -2.18
CA MET A 774 -56.10 4.19 -2.53
C MET A 774 -55.68 4.51 -3.96
N ASP A 775 -56.61 4.36 -4.90
CA ASP A 775 -56.49 4.92 -6.25
C ASP A 775 -56.64 6.44 -6.15
N THR A 776 -55.65 7.19 -6.64
CA THR A 776 -55.83 8.59 -7.04
C THR A 776 -55.24 8.75 -8.43
N ASP A 777 -56.12 8.73 -9.42
CA ASP A 777 -55.88 9.15 -10.80
C ASP A 777 -55.39 10.62 -10.82
N GLY A 778 -54.28 10.84 -11.51
CA GLY A 778 -53.70 12.15 -11.76
C GLY A 778 -52.73 12.06 -12.92
N MET A 779 -53.25 12.27 -14.12
CA MET A 779 -52.55 12.30 -15.40
C MET A 779 -51.54 13.46 -15.43
N ASP A 780 -50.26 13.18 -15.64
CA ASP A 780 -49.39 13.96 -16.54
C ASP A 780 -48.09 13.22 -16.86
N GLY A 781 -47.73 13.29 -18.14
CA GLY A 781 -46.78 12.40 -18.78
C GLY A 781 -45.32 12.86 -18.78
N ASN A 782 -44.50 11.84 -19.06
CA ASN A 782 -43.19 11.89 -19.73
C ASN A 782 -41.96 12.23 -18.86
N GLU A 783 -41.30 11.18 -18.36
CA GLU A 783 -39.85 10.98 -18.53
C GLU A 783 -39.39 9.57 -18.07
N GLY A 784 -38.73 8.84 -18.99
CA GLY A 784 -37.60 7.94 -18.71
C GLY A 784 -37.82 6.68 -17.85
N SER A 785 -37.90 5.53 -18.52
CA SER A 785 -37.89 4.17 -17.97
C SER A 785 -36.88 3.92 -16.83
N VAL A 786 -37.38 3.90 -15.59
CA VAL A 786 -36.77 3.17 -14.48
C VAL A 786 -37.58 1.87 -14.36
N LEU A 787 -36.92 0.73 -14.60
CA LEU A 787 -37.50 -0.60 -14.41
C LEU A 787 -37.93 -0.77 -12.94
N SER A 788 -39.23 -0.57 -12.71
CA SER A 788 -39.93 -0.90 -11.48
C SER A 788 -39.84 -2.40 -11.23
N LEU A 789 -38.96 -2.80 -10.30
CA LEU A 789 -38.90 -4.14 -9.73
C LEU A 789 -40.04 -4.38 -8.71
N VAL A 790 -41.19 -3.70 -8.89
CA VAL A 790 -42.41 -3.90 -8.10
C VAL A 790 -43.40 -4.79 -8.85
N ASP A 791 -43.31 -4.87 -10.19
CA ASP A 791 -44.22 -5.70 -11.02
C ASP A 791 -43.79 -7.17 -11.15
N VAL A 792 -42.58 -7.56 -10.68
CA VAL A 792 -42.12 -8.97 -10.70
C VAL A 792 -42.55 -9.74 -9.43
N VAL A 793 -43.17 -9.08 -8.45
CA VAL A 793 -43.57 -9.68 -7.17
C VAL A 793 -44.94 -10.37 -7.22
N GLN A 794 -45.65 -10.33 -8.36
CA GLN A 794 -46.99 -10.93 -8.49
C GLN A 794 -47.03 -12.13 -9.44
N ASN A 795 -46.22 -13.16 -9.21
CA ASN A 795 -46.54 -14.49 -9.72
C ASN A 795 -47.55 -15.16 -8.79
N LYS A 796 -48.77 -15.37 -9.29
CA LYS A 796 -49.87 -16.05 -8.58
C LYS A 796 -49.53 -17.47 -8.12
N GLU A 797 -48.47 -18.07 -8.68
CA GLU A 797 -47.98 -19.42 -8.33
C GLU A 797 -47.28 -19.46 -6.96
N ASP A 798 -46.56 -18.39 -6.57
CA ASP A 798 -45.84 -18.33 -5.28
C ASP A 798 -46.79 -18.18 -4.07
N ALA A 799 -47.98 -17.61 -4.29
CA ALA A 799 -49.01 -17.46 -3.25
C ALA A 799 -49.75 -18.78 -2.97
N GLU A 800 -49.85 -19.67 -3.96
CA GLU A 800 -50.44 -21.01 -3.82
C GLU A 800 -49.45 -22.01 -3.19
N GLU A 801 -48.15 -21.96 -3.53
CA GLU A 801 -47.13 -22.75 -2.84
C GLU A 801 -46.97 -22.37 -1.36
N LEU A 802 -47.13 -21.08 -1.01
CA LEU A 802 -47.11 -20.63 0.38
C LEU A 802 -48.32 -21.11 1.19
N ARG A 803 -49.49 -21.28 0.54
CA ARG A 803 -50.70 -21.86 1.16
C ARG A 803 -50.55 -23.37 1.35
N ALA A 804 -50.02 -24.09 0.35
CA ALA A 804 -49.74 -25.52 0.43
C ALA A 804 -48.66 -25.86 1.49
N LEU A 805 -47.67 -24.99 1.71
CA LEU A 805 -46.67 -25.14 2.79
C LEU A 805 -47.22 -24.77 4.18
N LYS A 806 -48.23 -23.89 4.27
CA LYS A 806 -48.87 -23.50 5.53
C LYS A 806 -49.84 -24.56 6.04
N GLU A 807 -50.48 -25.33 5.15
CA GLU A 807 -51.30 -26.49 5.54
C GLU A 807 -50.44 -27.65 6.07
N ASN A 808 -49.26 -27.88 5.50
CA ASN A 808 -48.36 -28.98 5.90
C ASN A 808 -47.49 -28.70 7.14
N LEU A 809 -47.56 -27.50 7.71
CA LEU A 809 -46.88 -27.12 8.97
C LEU A 809 -47.85 -26.90 10.14
N SER A 810 -49.14 -27.20 9.95
CA SER A 810 -50.19 -26.94 10.94
C SER A 810 -50.30 -28.00 12.06
N ASP A 811 -49.51 -29.07 12.02
CA ASP A 811 -49.55 -30.16 13.03
C ASP A 811 -48.53 -30.03 14.18
N ALA A 812 -48.00 -28.84 14.44
CA ALA A 812 -47.30 -28.56 15.69
C ALA A 812 -48.00 -27.43 16.46
N PRO A 813 -48.65 -27.72 17.61
CA PRO A 813 -49.31 -26.69 18.39
C PRO A 813 -48.26 -25.78 19.02
N LYS A 814 -48.11 -24.55 18.49
CA LYS A 814 -47.41 -23.48 19.22
C LYS A 814 -48.25 -23.14 20.46
N PRO A 815 -47.71 -23.17 21.69
CA PRO A 815 -48.47 -22.78 22.86
C PRO A 815 -48.72 -21.27 22.81
N ARG A 816 -49.94 -20.87 22.44
CA ARG A 816 -50.45 -19.52 22.71
C ARG A 816 -50.54 -19.36 24.23
N VAL A 817 -49.49 -18.81 24.84
CA VAL A 817 -49.56 -18.39 26.24
C VAL A 817 -50.30 -17.06 26.28
N ASN A 818 -51.61 -17.11 26.49
CA ASN A 818 -52.41 -15.95 26.90
C ASN A 818 -51.88 -15.46 28.25
N ARG A 819 -50.84 -14.62 28.25
CA ARG A 819 -50.44 -13.87 29.45
C ARG A 819 -51.42 -12.71 29.64
N PRO A 820 -51.84 -12.41 30.89
CA PRO A 820 -52.71 -11.26 31.12
C PRO A 820 -52.04 -9.97 30.63
N PHE A 821 -52.83 -9.11 30.00
CA PHE A 821 -52.41 -7.85 29.37
C PHE A 821 -51.48 -6.99 30.26
N ALA A 822 -51.79 -6.92 31.56
CA ALA A 822 -50.97 -6.21 32.55
C ALA A 822 -49.57 -6.80 32.73
N VAL A 823 -49.41 -8.12 32.67
CA VAL A 823 -48.11 -8.81 32.82
C VAL A 823 -47.26 -8.65 31.57
N LEU A 824 -47.87 -8.59 30.38
CA LEU A 824 -47.17 -8.31 29.13
C LEU A 824 -46.59 -6.88 29.15
N ARG A 825 -47.42 -5.87 29.48
CA ARG A 825 -46.97 -4.47 29.58
C ARG A 825 -45.94 -4.25 30.68
N CYS A 826 -46.13 -4.87 31.84
CA CYS A 826 -45.16 -4.82 32.94
C CYS A 826 -43.81 -5.40 32.47
N ARG A 827 -43.82 -6.52 31.73
CA ARG A 827 -42.61 -7.08 31.16
C ARG A 827 -41.95 -6.14 30.14
N GLN A 828 -42.71 -5.58 29.20
CA GLN A 828 -42.18 -4.65 28.19
C GLN A 828 -41.53 -3.41 28.84
N PHE A 829 -42.16 -2.84 29.86
CA PHE A 829 -41.64 -1.70 30.60
C PHE A 829 -40.33 -2.02 31.36
N TRP A 830 -40.31 -3.09 32.17
CA TRP A 830 -39.12 -3.43 32.97
C TRP A 830 -37.98 -4.04 32.15
N PHE A 831 -38.24 -4.54 30.94
CA PHE A 831 -37.18 -5.03 30.05
C PHE A 831 -36.50 -3.92 29.26
N ALA A 832 -37.11 -2.74 29.14
CA ALA A 832 -36.52 -1.59 28.45
C ALA A 832 -35.24 -1.09 29.16
N PRO A 833 -34.16 -0.78 28.44
CA PRO A 833 -32.92 -0.27 29.05
C PRO A 833 -33.09 1.03 29.80
N VAL A 834 -33.87 1.96 29.23
CA VAL A 834 -34.12 3.28 29.84
C VAL A 834 -34.70 3.17 31.25
N THR A 835 -35.60 2.21 31.50
CA THR A 835 -36.20 2.01 32.82
C THR A 835 -35.21 1.40 33.79
N SER A 836 -34.38 0.46 33.34
CA SER A 836 -33.28 -0.09 34.15
C SER A 836 -32.22 0.96 34.51
N PHE A 837 -31.89 1.86 33.57
CA PHE A 837 -30.96 2.97 33.80
C PHE A 837 -31.53 3.97 34.81
N LEU A 838 -32.76 4.44 34.60
CA LEU A 838 -33.42 5.37 35.50
C LEU A 838 -33.59 4.78 36.91
N GLY A 839 -33.96 3.51 37.00
CA GLY A 839 -34.05 2.79 38.27
C GLY A 839 -32.69 2.72 38.99
N ASN A 840 -31.62 2.42 38.27
CA ASN A 840 -30.26 2.42 38.82
C ASN A 840 -29.85 3.82 39.32
N VAL A 841 -30.13 4.88 38.55
CA VAL A 841 -29.83 6.27 38.91
C VAL A 841 -30.54 6.65 40.21
N LEU A 842 -31.86 6.43 40.27
CA LEU A 842 -32.67 6.77 41.44
C LEU A 842 -32.22 6.01 42.70
N MET A 843 -31.98 4.70 42.56
CA MET A 843 -31.51 3.87 43.66
C MET A 843 -30.08 4.24 44.08
N TYR A 844 -29.23 4.69 43.17
CA TYR A 844 -27.89 5.16 43.49
C TYR A 844 -27.89 6.48 44.28
N PHE A 845 -28.79 7.42 43.95
CA PHE A 845 -29.00 8.62 44.78
C PHE A 845 -29.50 8.27 46.19
N LEU A 846 -30.39 7.29 46.30
CA LEU A 846 -30.86 6.80 47.60
C LEU A 846 -29.73 6.13 48.39
N PHE A 847 -28.87 5.36 47.73
CA PHE A 847 -27.65 4.79 48.32
C PHE A 847 -26.71 5.87 48.87
N LEU A 848 -26.42 6.92 48.09
CA LEU A 848 -25.59 8.04 48.56
C LEU A 848 -26.23 8.79 49.73
N GLY A 849 -27.55 9.01 49.68
CA GLY A 849 -28.30 9.62 50.77
C GLY A 849 -28.23 8.79 52.06
N LEU A 850 -28.41 7.47 51.95
CA LEU A 850 -28.26 6.54 53.08
C LEU A 850 -26.83 6.53 53.60
N PHE A 851 -25.83 6.49 52.73
CA PHE A 851 -24.43 6.47 53.12
C PHE A 851 -24.02 7.76 53.85
N ALA A 852 -24.45 8.91 53.35
CA ALA A 852 -24.24 10.20 54.02
C ALA A 852 -24.92 10.26 55.40
N TYR A 853 -26.16 9.76 55.51
CA TYR A 853 -26.87 9.69 56.78
C TYR A 853 -26.16 8.80 57.81
N VAL A 854 -25.72 7.60 57.39
CA VAL A 854 -24.96 6.69 58.26
C VAL A 854 -23.64 7.31 58.71
N LEU A 855 -22.91 8.02 57.83
CA LEU A 855 -21.62 8.62 58.17
C LEU A 855 -21.72 9.86 59.09
N LEU A 856 -22.78 10.65 58.94
CA LEU A 856 -22.98 11.89 59.69
C LEU A 856 -23.70 11.69 61.03
N VAL A 857 -24.73 10.85 61.07
CA VAL A 857 -25.64 10.72 62.22
C VAL A 857 -25.45 9.38 62.94
N ASP A 858 -25.47 8.28 62.20
CA ASP A 858 -25.64 6.92 62.76
C ASP A 858 -24.35 6.07 62.84
N PHE A 859 -23.18 6.72 62.79
CA PHE A 859 -21.88 6.05 62.89
C PHE A 859 -21.54 5.75 64.36
N LYS A 860 -21.97 4.59 64.86
CA LYS A 860 -21.79 4.14 66.25
C LYS A 860 -20.42 3.47 66.50
N PRO A 861 -19.86 3.60 67.73
CA PRO A 861 -18.58 2.99 68.09
C PRO A 861 -18.61 1.45 68.08
N PRO A 862 -17.44 0.78 68.00
CA PRO A 862 -17.31 -0.69 68.04
C PRO A 862 -17.88 -1.31 69.34
N PRO A 863 -18.15 -2.64 69.38
CA PRO A 863 -19.00 -3.29 70.40
C PRO A 863 -18.73 -2.87 71.86
N PRO A 864 -19.78 -2.72 72.69
CA PRO A 864 -21.01 -3.54 72.67
C PRO A 864 -22.19 -3.06 71.81
N ASP A 865 -22.23 -1.80 71.34
CA ASP A 865 -23.40 -1.25 70.63
C ASP A 865 -23.58 -1.75 69.17
N GLY A 866 -22.55 -2.40 68.61
CA GLY A 866 -22.58 -3.05 67.29
C GLY A 866 -22.85 -2.09 66.11
N PRO A 867 -22.87 -2.60 64.86
CA PRO A 867 -23.33 -1.81 63.71
C PRO A 867 -24.82 -1.49 63.83
N SER A 868 -25.22 -0.28 63.44
CA SER A 868 -26.64 0.09 63.41
C SER A 868 -27.38 -0.72 62.33
N PRO A 869 -28.71 -0.94 62.44
CA PRO A 869 -29.47 -1.63 61.40
C PRO A 869 -29.35 -0.97 60.02
N LEU A 870 -29.28 0.36 59.97
CA LEU A 870 -29.10 1.11 58.72
C LEU A 870 -27.70 0.92 58.12
N GLU A 871 -26.67 0.75 58.96
CA GLU A 871 -25.33 0.41 58.53
C GLU A 871 -25.26 -1.00 57.94
N ILE A 872 -25.99 -1.97 58.50
CA ILE A 872 -26.11 -3.32 57.93
C ILE A 872 -26.79 -3.28 56.55
N VAL A 873 -27.82 -2.44 56.38
CA VAL A 873 -28.47 -2.22 55.07
C VAL A 873 -27.47 -1.63 54.07
N LEU A 874 -26.63 -0.68 54.48
CA LEU A 874 -25.57 -0.13 53.64
C LEU A 874 -24.55 -1.21 53.22
N TYR A 875 -24.10 -2.07 54.14
CA TYR A 875 -23.18 -3.16 53.84
C TYR A 875 -23.78 -4.16 52.85
N PHE A 876 -25.04 -4.51 53.05
CA PHE A 876 -25.78 -5.36 52.12
C PHE A 876 -25.89 -4.72 50.73
N TRP A 877 -26.11 -3.41 50.67
CA TRP A 877 -26.15 -2.67 49.42
C TRP A 877 -24.81 -2.72 48.67
N VAL A 878 -23.70 -2.42 49.34
CA VAL A 878 -22.36 -2.50 48.72
C VAL A 878 -22.05 -3.94 48.29
N PHE A 879 -22.42 -4.94 49.09
CA PHE A 879 -22.30 -6.34 48.69
C PHE A 879 -23.05 -6.65 47.38
N THR A 880 -24.22 -6.06 47.17
CA THR A 880 -24.96 -6.23 45.90
C THR A 880 -24.23 -5.58 44.71
N LEU A 881 -23.53 -4.45 44.92
CA LEU A 881 -22.69 -3.82 43.90
C LEU A 881 -21.48 -4.69 43.56
N VAL A 882 -20.81 -5.26 44.57
CA VAL A 882 -19.70 -6.21 44.37
C VAL A 882 -20.15 -7.42 43.55
N CYS A 883 -21.34 -7.97 43.83
CA CYS A 883 -21.89 -9.08 43.05
C CYS A 883 -22.12 -8.71 41.57
N GLU A 884 -22.52 -7.47 41.28
CA GLU A 884 -22.71 -7.00 39.91
C GLU A 884 -21.38 -6.81 39.19
N GLU A 885 -20.36 -6.24 39.84
CA GLU A 885 -19.01 -6.12 39.28
C GLU A 885 -18.38 -7.49 38.99
N ILE A 886 -18.59 -8.46 39.89
CA ILE A 886 -18.18 -9.85 39.68
C ILE A 886 -18.90 -10.45 38.46
N ARG A 887 -20.21 -10.23 38.32
CA ARG A 887 -20.96 -10.68 37.14
C ARG A 887 -20.42 -10.05 35.85
N GLN A 888 -20.15 -8.75 35.85
CA GLN A 888 -19.62 -8.02 34.71
C GLN A 888 -18.26 -8.57 34.27
N SER A 889 -17.38 -8.91 35.24
CA SER A 889 -16.10 -9.58 34.97
C SER A 889 -16.27 -10.97 34.34
N PHE A 890 -17.28 -11.74 34.75
CA PHE A 890 -17.51 -13.10 34.22
C PHE A 890 -18.26 -13.15 32.89
N PHE A 891 -19.09 -12.16 32.56
CA PHE A 891 -20.00 -12.20 31.40
C PHE A 891 -19.31 -11.86 30.07
N VAL A 892 -18.09 -11.33 30.08
CA VAL A 892 -17.31 -11.13 28.85
C VAL A 892 -16.90 -12.49 28.28
N ASP A 893 -17.42 -12.85 27.11
CA ASP A 893 -17.12 -14.13 26.45
C ASP A 893 -15.64 -14.21 26.04
N GLY A 894 -14.95 -15.29 26.42
CA GLY A 894 -13.51 -15.52 26.17
C GLY A 894 -12.97 -16.71 26.98
N LEU A 895 -12.00 -17.45 26.46
CA LEU A 895 -11.57 -18.76 26.98
C LEU A 895 -10.60 -18.73 28.17
N PHE A 896 -10.11 -17.55 28.61
CA PHE A 896 -9.13 -17.43 29.71
C PHE A 896 -9.48 -16.31 30.72
N LEU A 897 -9.61 -16.66 32.00
CA LEU A 897 -9.96 -15.73 33.10
C LEU A 897 -8.97 -14.57 33.26
N LEU A 898 -7.67 -14.81 33.04
CA LEU A 898 -6.63 -13.77 33.18
C LEU A 898 -6.75 -12.66 32.12
N GLN A 899 -7.07 -13.02 30.88
CA GLN A 899 -7.26 -12.04 29.81
C GLN A 899 -8.52 -11.20 30.05
N LYS A 900 -9.58 -11.80 30.61
CA LYS A 900 -10.80 -11.07 31.01
C LYS A 900 -10.52 -10.05 32.10
N MET A 901 -9.81 -10.46 33.16
CA MET A 901 -9.43 -9.55 34.24
C MET A 901 -8.53 -8.43 33.73
N LYS A 902 -7.61 -8.72 32.80
CA LYS A 902 -6.77 -7.70 32.16
C LYS A 902 -7.61 -6.67 31.39
N ASN A 903 -8.59 -7.10 30.61
CA ASN A 903 -9.47 -6.19 29.87
C ASN A 903 -10.37 -5.36 30.80
N TYR A 904 -10.92 -5.98 31.86
CA TYR A 904 -11.73 -5.27 32.85
C TYR A 904 -10.92 -4.17 33.57
N ILE A 905 -9.68 -4.49 33.97
CA ILE A 905 -8.77 -3.55 34.66
C ILE A 905 -8.28 -2.43 33.73
N GLN A 906 -8.36 -2.56 32.40
CA GLN A 906 -7.91 -1.48 31.51
C GLN A 906 -8.83 -0.25 31.54
N ASP A 907 -10.12 -0.41 31.84
CA ASP A 907 -11.07 0.69 31.93
C ASP A 907 -10.79 1.56 33.18
N VAL A 908 -10.76 2.88 32.99
CA VAL A 908 -10.52 3.85 34.07
C VAL A 908 -11.66 3.85 35.07
N TRP A 909 -12.90 3.64 34.61
CA TRP A 909 -14.07 3.64 35.48
C TRP A 909 -14.13 2.41 36.38
N ASN A 910 -13.83 1.23 35.82
CA ASN A 910 -13.75 0.00 36.60
C ASN A 910 -12.61 0.04 37.63
N LYS A 911 -11.49 0.72 37.34
CA LYS A 911 -10.45 0.99 38.35
C LYS A 911 -10.97 1.84 39.50
N CYS A 912 -11.80 2.86 39.20
CA CYS A 912 -12.43 3.70 40.21
C CYS A 912 -13.37 2.89 41.11
N ASP A 913 -14.21 2.03 40.51
CA ASP A 913 -15.12 1.14 41.26
C ASP A 913 -14.37 0.13 42.13
N LEU A 914 -13.32 -0.50 41.60
CA LEU A 914 -12.45 -1.40 42.37
C LEU A 914 -11.78 -0.67 43.53
N THR A 915 -11.34 0.58 43.32
CA THR A 915 -10.74 1.42 44.36
C THR A 915 -11.76 1.76 45.45
N ALA A 916 -12.98 2.13 45.08
CA ALA A 916 -14.08 2.38 46.03
C ALA A 916 -14.40 1.14 46.86
N ILE A 917 -14.54 -0.03 46.22
CA ILE A 917 -14.82 -1.28 46.93
C ILE A 917 -13.69 -1.64 47.91
N ILE A 918 -12.43 -1.48 47.52
CA ILE A 918 -11.28 -1.74 48.39
C ILE A 918 -11.25 -0.77 49.58
N LEU A 919 -11.49 0.52 49.35
CA LEU A 919 -11.55 1.54 50.42
C LEU A 919 -12.71 1.28 51.37
N PHE A 920 -13.88 0.89 50.87
CA PHE A 920 -15.02 0.51 51.68
C PHE A 920 -14.71 -0.70 52.58
N ILE A 921 -14.13 -1.77 52.02
CA ILE A 921 -13.74 -2.96 52.79
C ILE A 921 -12.71 -2.57 53.87
N LEU A 922 -11.71 -1.76 53.51
CA LEU A 922 -10.71 -1.26 54.46
C LEU A 922 -11.36 -0.41 55.57
N GLY A 923 -12.29 0.47 55.22
CA GLY A 923 -13.03 1.31 56.16
C GLY A 923 -13.85 0.48 57.15
N VAL A 924 -14.57 -0.53 56.66
CA VAL A 924 -15.34 -1.48 57.49
C VAL A 924 -14.42 -2.31 58.38
N CYS A 925 -13.29 -2.80 57.86
CA CYS A 925 -12.30 -3.54 58.66
C CYS A 925 -11.71 -2.66 59.79
N CYS A 926 -11.29 -1.44 59.49
CA CYS A 926 -10.77 -0.48 60.47
C CYS A 926 -11.82 -0.07 61.50
N ARG A 927 -13.12 -0.08 61.15
CA ARG A 927 -14.22 0.20 62.06
C ARG A 927 -14.36 -0.85 63.17
N MET A 928 -14.05 -2.12 62.87
CA MET A 928 -14.21 -3.22 63.84
C MET A 928 -13.28 -3.09 65.06
N PHE A 929 -12.18 -2.34 64.94
CA PHE A 929 -11.20 -2.18 66.02
C PHE A 929 -11.30 -0.79 66.68
N PRO A 930 -11.32 -0.71 68.03
CA PRO A 930 -11.42 0.55 68.75
C PRO A 930 -10.24 1.50 68.51
N ALA A 931 -9.03 0.95 68.33
CA ALA A 931 -7.82 1.74 68.08
C ALA A 931 -7.83 2.48 66.73
N SER A 932 -8.50 1.92 65.71
CA SER A 932 -8.56 2.46 64.35
C SER A 932 -9.92 3.09 64.01
N TYR A 933 -10.80 3.34 64.98
CA TYR A 933 -12.15 3.82 64.72
C TYR A 933 -12.20 5.18 64.00
N TYR A 934 -11.45 6.18 64.49
CA TYR A 934 -11.36 7.50 63.86
C TYR A 934 -10.73 7.43 62.46
N PHE A 935 -9.75 6.53 62.29
CA PHE A 935 -9.15 6.26 61.00
C PHE A 935 -10.16 5.61 60.03
N GLY A 936 -10.93 4.63 60.49
CA GLY A 936 -12.02 4.00 59.73
C GLY A 936 -13.09 5.00 59.31
N ARG A 937 -13.50 5.91 60.21
CA ARG A 937 -14.40 7.03 59.86
C ARG A 937 -13.81 7.93 58.78
N GLY A 938 -12.52 8.26 58.89
CA GLY A 938 -11.80 9.04 57.88
C GLY A 938 -11.75 8.35 56.52
N VAL A 939 -11.44 7.04 56.50
CA VAL A 939 -11.43 6.22 55.27
C VAL A 939 -12.83 6.15 54.64
N MET A 940 -13.89 5.93 55.43
CA MET A 940 -15.27 5.90 54.95
C MET A 940 -15.73 7.27 54.40
N ALA A 941 -15.23 8.39 54.94
CA ALA A 941 -15.51 9.72 54.42
C ALA A 941 -14.83 9.98 53.06
N VAL A 942 -13.59 9.53 52.89
CA VAL A 942 -12.90 9.57 51.60
C VAL A 942 -13.59 8.63 50.60
N ASP A 943 -14.01 7.46 51.05
CA ASP A 943 -14.72 6.49 50.22
C ASP A 943 -16.07 7.03 49.71
N PHE A 944 -16.83 7.75 50.55
CA PHE A 944 -18.04 8.48 50.11
C PHE A 944 -17.76 9.47 48.96
N LEU A 945 -16.60 10.16 48.99
CA LEU A 945 -16.20 11.04 47.89
C LEU A 945 -15.99 10.24 46.59
N VAL A 946 -15.34 9.07 46.66
CA VAL A 946 -15.09 8.21 45.49
C VAL A 946 -16.42 7.69 44.92
N PHE A 947 -17.34 7.22 45.75
CA PHE A 947 -18.70 6.84 45.32
C PHE A 947 -19.48 8.03 44.75
N THR A 948 -19.25 9.25 45.23
CA THR A 948 -19.89 10.44 44.64
C THR A 948 -19.30 10.77 43.26
N LEU A 949 -17.98 10.64 43.07
CA LEU A 949 -17.33 10.85 41.76
C LEU A 949 -17.86 9.90 40.68
N ARG A 950 -18.32 8.71 41.06
CA ARG A 950 -18.98 7.76 40.14
C ARG A 950 -20.25 8.31 39.48
N LEU A 951 -20.92 9.32 40.06
CA LEU A 951 -22.04 10.01 39.40
C LEU A 951 -21.66 10.64 38.06
N ILE A 952 -20.40 11.05 37.89
CA ILE A 952 -19.90 11.63 36.63
C ILE A 952 -20.04 10.62 35.49
N HIS A 953 -19.76 9.34 35.75
CA HIS A 953 -19.93 8.27 34.76
C HIS A 953 -21.39 8.11 34.34
N ILE A 954 -22.32 8.15 35.31
CA ILE A 954 -23.76 8.02 35.07
C ILE A 954 -24.27 9.19 34.21
N PHE A 955 -23.84 10.42 34.51
CA PHE A 955 -24.23 11.60 33.73
C PHE A 955 -23.58 11.68 32.34
N ALA A 956 -22.55 10.87 32.05
CA ALA A 956 -21.94 10.81 30.72
C ALA A 956 -22.92 10.33 29.63
N VAL A 957 -23.99 9.63 30.01
CA VAL A 957 -25.07 9.19 29.10
C VAL A 957 -25.88 10.39 28.56
N HIS A 958 -25.92 11.52 29.27
CA HIS A 958 -26.76 12.65 28.89
C HIS A 958 -26.20 13.42 27.67
N LYS A 959 -27.06 13.74 26.71
CA LYS A 959 -26.70 14.39 25.42
C LYS A 959 -25.90 15.68 25.57
N GLN A 960 -26.20 16.51 26.56
CA GLN A 960 -25.52 17.81 26.75
C GLN A 960 -24.29 17.75 27.69
N LEU A 961 -24.24 16.76 28.59
CA LEU A 961 -23.18 16.67 29.61
C LEU A 961 -22.06 15.72 29.18
N GLY A 962 -22.37 14.68 28.41
CA GLY A 962 -21.41 13.68 27.98
C GLY A 962 -20.20 14.24 27.22
N PRO A 963 -20.39 15.04 26.15
CA PRO A 963 -19.26 15.64 25.43
C PRO A 963 -18.35 16.48 26.34
N LYS A 964 -18.95 17.22 27.29
CA LYS A 964 -18.21 18.05 28.26
C LYS A 964 -17.36 17.19 29.20
N ILE A 965 -17.87 16.05 29.66
CA ILE A 965 -17.13 15.11 30.52
C ILE A 965 -15.93 14.52 29.77
N ILE A 966 -16.06 14.21 28.48
CA ILE A 966 -14.95 13.71 27.65
C ILE A 966 -13.85 14.77 27.51
N ILE A 967 -14.23 16.04 27.36
CA ILE A 967 -13.29 17.17 27.29
C ILE A 967 -12.50 17.29 28.60
N VAL A 968 -13.19 17.28 29.74
CA VAL A 968 -12.56 17.31 31.07
C VAL A 968 -11.56 16.16 31.23
N GLY A 969 -11.95 14.94 30.84
CA GLY A 969 -11.07 13.77 30.90
C GLY A 969 -9.77 13.92 30.10
N LYS A 970 -9.79 14.63 28.96
CA LYS A 970 -8.58 14.91 28.17
C LYS A 970 -7.75 16.06 28.76
N MET A 971 -8.39 17.06 29.35
CA MET A 971 -7.71 18.19 30.02
C MET A 971 -6.96 17.79 31.30
N VAL A 972 -7.35 16.71 31.97
CA VAL A 972 -6.65 16.21 33.18
C VAL A 972 -5.16 15.90 32.90
N LYS A 973 -4.80 15.54 31.67
CA LYS A 973 -3.37 15.35 31.30
C LYS A 973 -2.58 16.65 31.38
N ASP A 974 -3.18 17.75 30.94
CA ASP A 974 -2.55 19.09 30.99
C ASP A 974 -2.45 19.57 32.45
N VAL A 975 -3.46 19.25 33.30
CA VAL A 975 -3.43 19.49 34.75
C VAL A 975 -2.24 18.79 35.40
N PHE A 976 -1.95 17.54 35.02
CA PHE A 976 -0.87 16.78 35.62
C PHE A 976 0.49 17.45 35.40
N PHE A 977 0.76 17.94 34.19
CA PHE A 977 1.99 18.69 33.89
C PHE A 977 2.06 20.00 34.68
N PHE A 978 0.95 20.72 34.80
CA PHE A 978 0.87 21.93 35.63
C PHE A 978 1.15 21.63 37.12
N MET A 979 0.51 20.60 37.68
CA MET A 979 0.70 20.20 39.09
C MET A 979 2.16 19.83 39.38
N PHE A 980 2.88 19.25 38.41
CA PHE A 980 4.31 18.98 38.54
C PHE A 980 5.14 20.27 38.68
N PHE A 981 4.96 21.24 37.78
CA PHE A 981 5.66 22.53 37.88
C PHE A 981 5.28 23.30 39.15
N LEU A 982 4.00 23.26 39.53
CA LEU A 982 3.53 23.89 40.75
C LEU A 982 4.16 23.27 41.99
N ALA A 983 4.23 21.93 42.07
CA ALA A 983 4.82 21.23 43.21
C ALA A 983 6.31 21.55 43.39
N VAL A 984 7.08 21.63 42.31
CA VAL A 984 8.51 22.00 42.34
C VAL A 984 8.69 23.44 42.86
N TRP A 985 7.88 24.37 42.33
CA TRP A 985 7.97 25.78 42.74
C TRP A 985 7.50 26.00 44.18
N LEU A 986 6.42 25.32 44.57
CA LEU A 986 5.85 25.36 45.91
C LEU A 986 6.82 24.81 46.96
N LEU A 987 7.50 23.70 46.67
CA LEU A 987 8.54 23.15 47.54
C LEU A 987 9.70 24.14 47.73
N ALA A 988 10.21 24.72 46.64
CA ALA A 988 11.33 25.65 46.70
C ALA A 988 11.01 26.89 47.55
N TYR A 989 9.83 27.49 47.33
CA TYR A 989 9.37 28.63 48.12
C TYR A 989 9.06 28.25 49.57
N GLY A 990 8.38 27.12 49.80
CA GLY A 990 8.00 26.68 51.14
C GLY A 990 9.18 26.39 52.05
N VAL A 991 10.23 25.74 51.52
CA VAL A 991 11.47 25.48 52.26
C VAL A 991 12.23 26.78 52.52
N ALA A 992 12.34 27.67 51.52
CA ALA A 992 13.00 28.97 51.68
C ALA A 992 12.31 29.83 52.75
N ASN A 993 10.97 29.91 52.73
CA ASN A 993 10.21 30.63 53.75
C ASN A 993 10.34 30.04 55.14
N GLN A 994 10.29 28.70 55.27
CA GLN A 994 10.46 28.04 56.56
C GLN A 994 11.86 28.30 57.15
N ALA A 995 12.89 28.28 56.31
CA ALA A 995 14.27 28.53 56.72
C ALA A 995 14.54 29.99 57.10
N LEU A 996 13.83 30.96 56.49
CA LEU A 996 13.97 32.38 56.80
C LEU A 996 13.16 32.82 58.02
N LEU A 997 12.00 32.20 58.28
CA LEU A 997 11.11 32.58 59.39
C LEU A 997 11.45 31.90 60.72
N TYR A 998 11.97 30.66 60.69
CA TYR A 998 12.22 29.88 61.90
C TYR A 998 13.64 29.31 61.90
N SER A 999 14.44 29.68 62.90
CA SER A 999 15.81 29.16 63.06
C SER A 999 15.84 27.68 63.51
N TYR A 1000 14.86 27.25 64.31
CA TYR A 1000 14.73 25.86 64.79
C TYR A 1000 13.27 25.49 65.13
N ASP A 1001 12.75 24.40 64.55
CA ASP A 1001 11.48 23.77 64.95
C ASP A 1001 11.63 22.23 64.83
N PRO A 1002 11.59 21.45 65.93
CA PRO A 1002 11.76 19.99 65.90
C PRO A 1002 10.47 19.25 65.47
N ARG A 1003 9.34 19.94 65.32
CA ARG A 1003 8.03 19.32 65.06
C ARG A 1003 7.84 19.06 63.57
N SER A 1004 8.12 17.83 63.13
CA SER A 1004 8.01 17.41 61.74
C SER A 1004 6.64 17.69 61.11
N THR A 1005 5.54 17.43 61.82
CA THR A 1005 4.17 17.64 61.33
C THR A 1005 3.85 19.13 61.05
N TRP A 1006 4.41 20.03 61.85
CA TRP A 1006 4.25 21.47 61.67
C TRP A 1006 5.11 22.01 60.54
N ILE A 1007 6.33 21.48 60.37
CA ILE A 1007 7.18 21.79 59.20
C ILE A 1007 6.46 21.39 57.91
N PHE A 1008 5.94 20.17 57.81
CA PHE A 1008 5.21 19.74 56.61
C PHE A 1008 4.00 20.65 56.32
N ARG A 1009 3.25 21.05 57.35
CA ARG A 1009 2.12 21.99 57.20
C ARG A 1009 2.58 23.39 56.75
N ARG A 1010 3.70 23.89 57.26
CA ARG A 1010 4.22 25.23 56.91
C ARG A 1010 4.87 25.25 55.52
N VAL A 1011 5.59 24.21 55.14
CA VAL A 1011 6.29 24.11 53.83
C VAL A 1011 5.32 23.87 52.69
N PHE A 1012 4.32 22.99 52.86
CA PHE A 1012 3.43 22.63 51.75
C PHE A 1012 2.07 23.32 51.80
N TYR A 1013 1.37 23.20 52.94
CA TYR A 1013 -0.03 23.63 53.03
C TYR A 1013 -0.19 25.16 53.00
N ARG A 1014 0.66 25.92 53.70
CA ARG A 1014 0.57 27.39 53.71
C ARG A 1014 0.85 28.03 52.34
N PRO A 1015 1.99 27.74 51.66
CA PRO A 1015 2.24 28.21 50.30
C PRO A 1015 1.17 27.84 49.28
N TYR A 1016 0.54 26.67 49.42
CA TYR A 1016 -0.59 26.27 48.57
C TYR A 1016 -1.78 27.22 48.74
N MET A 1017 -2.15 27.56 49.99
CA MET A 1017 -3.24 28.49 50.29
C MET A 1017 -2.95 29.93 49.81
N HIS A 1018 -1.69 30.34 49.73
CA HIS A 1018 -1.31 31.65 49.19
C HIS A 1018 -1.74 31.82 47.72
N ILE A 1019 -1.72 30.75 46.91
CA ILE A 1019 -2.15 30.78 45.50
C ILE A 1019 -3.63 31.16 45.39
N PHE A 1020 -4.45 30.70 46.35
CA PHE A 1020 -5.88 31.01 46.43
C PHE A 1020 -6.19 32.36 47.11
N GLY A 1021 -5.17 33.18 47.38
CA GLY A 1021 -5.33 34.52 47.95
C GLY A 1021 -5.49 34.55 49.47
N GLN A 1022 -5.33 33.42 50.18
CA GLN A 1022 -5.29 33.40 51.65
C GLN A 1022 -3.86 33.63 52.13
N ILE A 1023 -3.46 34.90 52.19
CA ILE A 1023 -2.13 35.31 52.65
C ILE A 1023 -2.27 35.83 54.10
N PRO A 1024 -1.84 35.08 55.12
CA PRO A 1024 -1.84 35.54 56.51
C PRO A 1024 -0.70 36.54 56.71
N ILE A 1025 -0.91 37.78 56.25
CA ILE A 1025 0.08 38.88 56.35
C ILE A 1025 0.52 39.11 57.81
N ASN A 1026 -0.41 38.92 58.76
CA ASN A 1026 -0.18 39.11 60.19
C ASN A 1026 0.80 38.09 60.83
N GLU A 1027 1.08 36.97 60.16
CA GLU A 1027 2.05 35.98 60.63
C GLU A 1027 3.37 36.03 59.85
N MET A 1028 3.45 36.82 58.79
CA MET A 1028 4.61 36.92 57.91
C MET A 1028 5.37 38.23 58.10
N ASP A 1029 4.69 39.32 58.47
CA ASP A 1029 5.30 40.60 58.80
C ASP A 1029 5.55 40.73 60.31
N ALA A 1030 6.83 40.78 60.71
CA ALA A 1030 7.24 40.94 62.11
C ALA A 1030 6.75 42.25 62.76
N ASP A 1031 6.46 43.29 61.96
CA ASP A 1031 6.08 44.61 62.46
C ASP A 1031 4.61 44.72 62.93
N LYS A 1032 3.80 43.66 62.75
CA LYS A 1032 2.36 43.62 63.12
C LYS A 1032 2.04 42.61 64.24
N LEU A 1033 3.04 42.15 64.95
CA LEU A 1033 2.99 40.99 65.84
C LEU A 1033 2.64 41.39 67.28
N ASP A 1034 1.42 41.85 67.53
CA ASP A 1034 1.06 42.43 68.85
C ASP A 1034 0.57 41.43 69.94
N PHE A 1035 0.31 40.14 69.66
CA PHE A 1035 -0.33 39.26 70.68
C PHE A 1035 -0.07 37.73 70.59
N LEU A 1036 1.18 37.25 70.50
CA LEU A 1036 1.49 35.81 70.64
C LEU A 1036 2.63 35.56 71.63
N SER A 1037 2.39 34.71 72.64
CA SER A 1037 3.37 34.27 73.64
C SER A 1037 4.31 33.21 73.03
N CYS A 1038 5.37 33.64 72.37
CA CYS A 1038 6.38 32.75 71.78
C CYS A 1038 7.64 32.65 72.67
N THR A 1039 8.45 31.60 72.48
CA THR A 1039 9.74 31.41 73.18
C THR A 1039 10.86 31.03 72.22
N ASN A 1040 12.10 31.43 72.54
CA ASN A 1040 13.31 31.06 71.79
C ASN A 1040 14.12 29.94 72.46
N ASP A 1041 13.67 29.45 73.63
CA ASP A 1041 14.38 28.39 74.37
C ASP A 1041 14.17 27.01 73.73
N THR A 1042 15.25 26.37 73.29
CA THR A 1042 15.23 25.07 72.61
C THR A 1042 14.57 23.97 73.43
N ALA A 1043 14.80 23.92 74.75
CA ALA A 1043 14.18 22.95 75.65
C ALA A 1043 12.66 23.18 75.82
N ALA A 1044 12.20 24.43 75.78
CA ALA A 1044 10.77 24.76 75.85
C ALA A 1044 10.06 24.47 74.52
N ILE A 1045 10.75 24.64 73.39
CA ILE A 1045 10.27 24.29 72.05
C ILE A 1045 10.13 22.76 71.90
N GLU A 1046 11.08 21.98 72.42
CA GLU A 1046 10.98 20.51 72.47
C GLU A 1046 9.84 20.02 73.38
N ALA A 1047 9.52 20.77 74.44
CA ALA A 1047 8.36 20.53 75.29
C ALA A 1047 7.01 20.99 74.67
N GLY A 1048 7.04 21.61 73.48
CA GLY A 1048 5.84 21.95 72.69
C GLY A 1048 5.46 23.43 72.66
N ALA A 1049 6.27 24.35 73.19
CA ALA A 1049 6.03 25.79 73.09
C ALA A 1049 6.24 26.32 71.66
N GLU A 1050 5.58 27.42 71.28
CA GLU A 1050 5.68 28.00 69.94
C GLU A 1050 6.99 28.79 69.75
N PRO A 1051 7.79 28.50 68.69
CA PRO A 1051 9.02 29.25 68.40
C PRO A 1051 8.69 30.65 67.88
N CYS A 1052 9.46 31.66 68.29
CA CYS A 1052 9.33 33.01 67.73
C CYS A 1052 9.86 33.09 66.29
N ILE A 1053 9.37 34.08 65.54
CA ILE A 1053 9.81 34.38 64.17
C ILE A 1053 11.12 35.18 64.20
N ASP A 1054 12.07 34.84 63.33
CA ASP A 1054 13.31 35.59 63.16
C ASP A 1054 13.07 36.88 62.35
N THR A 1055 13.51 38.03 62.86
CA THR A 1055 13.30 39.34 62.25
C THR A 1055 14.46 39.79 61.35
N TYR A 1056 15.57 39.05 61.32
CA TYR A 1056 16.81 39.46 60.65
C TYR A 1056 16.65 39.77 59.14
N ALA A 1057 15.85 38.98 58.41
CA ALA A 1057 15.71 39.08 56.96
C ALA A 1057 14.23 39.17 56.51
N ASN A 1058 13.38 39.86 57.27
CA ASN A 1058 11.95 39.95 56.96
C ASN A 1058 11.66 40.56 55.56
N TRP A 1059 12.42 41.57 55.14
CA TRP A 1059 12.28 42.18 53.80
C TRP A 1059 12.45 41.17 52.65
N LEU A 1060 13.28 40.14 52.84
CA LEU A 1060 13.52 39.10 51.85
C LEU A 1060 12.35 38.12 51.78
N VAL A 1061 11.67 37.84 52.90
CA VAL A 1061 10.45 37.02 52.95
C VAL A 1061 9.32 37.70 52.17
N VAL A 1062 9.14 39.01 52.36
CA VAL A 1062 8.16 39.81 51.61
C VAL A 1062 8.49 39.83 50.11
N LEU A 1063 9.77 40.00 49.75
CA LEU A 1063 10.21 39.95 48.34
C LEU A 1063 9.95 38.57 47.70
N LEU A 1064 10.29 37.49 48.40
CA LEU A 1064 10.05 36.12 47.93
C LEU A 1064 8.56 35.83 47.77
N LEU A 1065 7.70 36.35 48.65
CA LEU A 1065 6.25 36.25 48.52
C LEU A 1065 5.75 36.94 47.24
N VAL A 1066 6.22 38.16 46.93
CA VAL A 1066 5.85 38.88 45.70
C VAL A 1066 6.31 38.11 44.45
N VAL A 1067 7.56 37.65 44.42
CA VAL A 1067 8.10 36.86 43.30
C VAL A 1067 7.34 35.56 43.13
N TYR A 1068 7.03 34.87 44.23
CA TYR A 1068 6.24 33.65 44.22
C TYR A 1068 4.85 33.89 43.62
N LEU A 1069 4.10 34.88 44.10
CA LEU A 1069 2.77 35.20 43.60
C LEU A 1069 2.77 35.65 42.14
N LEU A 1070 3.76 36.44 41.72
CA LEU A 1070 3.91 36.84 40.31
C LEU A 1070 4.11 35.61 39.43
N PHE A 1071 5.02 34.71 39.80
CA PHE A 1071 5.28 33.51 39.01
C PHE A 1071 4.09 32.54 39.01
N THR A 1072 3.49 32.26 40.17
CA THR A 1072 2.37 31.31 40.23
C THR A 1072 1.12 31.86 39.55
N ASN A 1073 0.71 33.10 39.86
CA ASN A 1073 -0.59 33.61 39.42
C ASN A 1073 -0.54 34.25 38.04
N ILE A 1074 0.57 34.92 37.66
CA ILE A 1074 0.67 35.58 36.35
C ILE A 1074 1.26 34.65 35.30
N VAL A 1075 2.24 33.80 35.65
CA VAL A 1075 2.86 32.90 34.66
C VAL A 1075 2.14 31.55 34.62
N LEU A 1076 2.17 30.78 35.72
CA LEU A 1076 1.70 29.40 35.70
C LEU A 1076 0.18 29.27 35.47
N VAL A 1077 -0.65 30.07 36.17
CA VAL A 1077 -2.11 30.01 36.02
C VAL A 1077 -2.54 30.46 34.61
N ASN A 1078 -1.97 31.53 34.06
CA ASN A 1078 -2.29 31.98 32.70
C ASN A 1078 -1.82 30.98 31.62
N MET A 1079 -0.68 30.33 31.83
CA MET A 1079 -0.23 29.24 30.97
C MET A 1079 -1.23 28.07 31.00
N LEU A 1080 -1.77 27.71 32.16
CA LEU A 1080 -2.81 26.68 32.28
C LEU A 1080 -4.08 27.08 31.51
N ILE A 1081 -4.52 28.33 31.61
CA ILE A 1081 -5.67 28.86 30.85
C ILE A 1081 -5.40 28.73 29.34
N ALA A 1082 -4.20 29.08 28.87
CA ALA A 1082 -3.83 28.98 27.46
C ALA A 1082 -3.80 27.52 26.97
N MET A 1083 -3.19 26.61 27.73
CA MET A 1083 -3.16 25.17 27.41
C MET A 1083 -4.58 24.59 27.36
N PHE A 1084 -5.42 24.91 28.35
CA PHE A 1084 -6.82 24.49 28.35
C PHE A 1084 -7.61 25.06 27.19
N SER A 1085 -7.42 26.33 26.82
CA SER A 1085 -8.12 26.93 25.68
C SER A 1085 -7.76 26.23 24.37
N HIS A 1086 -6.48 25.93 24.15
CA HIS A 1086 -6.02 25.18 22.98
C HIS A 1086 -6.56 23.73 22.96
N THR A 1087 -6.44 23.01 24.07
CA THR A 1087 -6.95 21.64 24.19
C THR A 1087 -8.48 21.60 24.09
N PHE A 1088 -9.19 22.57 24.66
CA PHE A 1088 -10.65 22.71 24.54
C PHE A 1088 -11.05 22.85 23.08
N SER A 1089 -10.46 23.80 22.37
CA SER A 1089 -10.82 24.11 20.98
C SER A 1089 -10.57 22.91 20.06
N LYS A 1090 -9.42 22.23 20.24
CA LYS A 1090 -9.07 21.02 19.47
C LYS A 1090 -9.97 19.81 19.79
N VAL A 1091 -10.37 19.64 21.04
CA VAL A 1091 -11.19 18.48 21.44
C VAL A 1091 -12.68 18.72 21.15
N GLN A 1092 -13.16 19.97 21.25
CA GLN A 1092 -14.57 20.33 21.06
C GLN A 1092 -15.06 19.94 19.67
N GLU A 1093 -14.27 20.19 18.62
CA GLU A 1093 -14.62 19.89 17.22
C GLU A 1093 -15.02 18.43 17.00
N HIS A 1094 -14.35 17.49 17.68
CA HIS A 1094 -14.64 16.06 17.56
C HIS A 1094 -15.40 15.47 18.76
N SER A 1095 -15.66 16.24 19.81
CA SER A 1095 -16.19 15.73 21.08
C SER A 1095 -17.54 15.00 20.94
N ASP A 1096 -18.41 15.46 20.04
CA ASP A 1096 -19.71 14.82 19.76
C ASP A 1096 -19.54 13.42 19.15
N THR A 1097 -18.59 13.22 18.24
CA THR A 1097 -18.34 11.90 17.64
C THR A 1097 -17.79 10.91 18.67
N TYR A 1098 -16.90 11.37 19.56
CA TYR A 1098 -16.45 10.56 20.69
C TYR A 1098 -17.59 10.20 21.64
N TRP A 1099 -18.49 11.14 21.94
CA TRP A 1099 -19.64 10.88 22.80
C TRP A 1099 -20.62 9.89 22.18
N LYS A 1100 -20.96 10.05 20.90
CA LYS A 1100 -21.84 9.13 20.15
C LYS A 1100 -21.30 7.70 20.13
N PHE A 1101 -19.97 7.53 20.03
CA PHE A 1101 -19.32 6.23 20.16
C PHE A 1101 -19.42 5.66 21.58
N GLN A 1102 -19.11 6.45 22.62
CA GLN A 1102 -19.20 6.01 24.01
C GLN A 1102 -20.64 5.66 24.42
N ARG A 1103 -21.63 6.39 23.90
CA ARG A 1103 -23.05 6.12 24.08
C ARG A 1103 -23.41 4.69 23.65
N PHE A 1104 -22.85 4.18 22.54
CA PHE A 1104 -23.07 2.80 22.13
C PHE A 1104 -22.60 1.81 23.21
N ASN A 1105 -21.36 1.95 23.69
CA ASN A 1105 -20.78 1.04 24.69
C ASN A 1105 -21.64 1.04 25.97
N LEU A 1106 -22.09 2.22 26.41
CA LEU A 1106 -22.96 2.36 27.57
C LEU A 1106 -24.33 1.68 27.35
N ILE A 1107 -24.95 1.85 26.18
CA ILE A 1107 -26.24 1.20 25.89
C ILE A 1107 -26.10 -0.33 25.90
N VAL A 1108 -25.04 -0.87 25.29
CA VAL A 1108 -24.78 -2.31 25.29
C VAL A 1108 -24.58 -2.83 26.72
N GLU A 1109 -23.86 -2.07 27.55
CA GLU A 1109 -23.67 -2.38 28.96
C GLU A 1109 -25.02 -2.48 29.69
N TYR A 1110 -25.88 -1.44 29.60
CA TYR A 1110 -27.18 -1.43 30.27
C TYR A 1110 -28.19 -2.44 29.69
N GLN A 1111 -28.16 -2.77 28.39
CA GLN A 1111 -28.98 -3.86 27.85
C GLN A 1111 -28.61 -5.19 28.50
N SER A 1112 -27.30 -5.44 28.66
CA SER A 1112 -26.78 -6.68 29.23
C SER A 1112 -27.07 -6.83 30.73
N ARG A 1113 -27.30 -5.70 31.43
CA ARG A 1113 -27.61 -5.68 32.86
C ARG A 1113 -29.00 -6.29 33.15
N PRO A 1114 -29.16 -6.93 34.32
CA PRO A 1114 -30.49 -7.31 34.80
C PRO A 1114 -31.37 -6.07 35.00
N SER A 1115 -32.68 -6.24 34.88
CA SER A 1115 -33.64 -5.13 34.94
C SER A 1115 -33.87 -4.55 36.35
N LEU A 1116 -33.60 -5.32 37.40
CA LEU A 1116 -33.80 -4.88 38.78
C LEU A 1116 -32.58 -4.10 39.29
N PRO A 1117 -32.76 -2.88 39.82
CA PRO A 1117 -31.66 -2.11 40.39
C PRO A 1117 -31.20 -2.70 41.74
N PRO A 1118 -29.95 -2.43 42.17
CA PRO A 1118 -29.50 -2.66 43.54
C PRO A 1118 -30.45 -2.00 44.55
N PRO A 1119 -30.86 -2.66 45.65
CA PRO A 1119 -30.36 -3.93 46.21
C PRO A 1119 -31.11 -5.19 45.72
N PHE A 1120 -32.21 -5.04 44.98
CA PHE A 1120 -33.06 -6.17 44.54
C PHE A 1120 -32.45 -7.02 43.43
N ILE A 1121 -31.30 -6.59 42.90
CA ILE A 1121 -30.54 -7.27 41.85
C ILE A 1121 -30.17 -8.72 42.22
N ILE A 1122 -30.00 -9.05 43.51
CA ILE A 1122 -29.71 -10.40 43.99
C ILE A 1122 -30.77 -11.41 43.53
N ILE A 1123 -32.05 -11.03 43.52
CA ILE A 1123 -33.14 -11.91 43.06
C ILE A 1123 -32.93 -12.26 41.57
N SER A 1124 -32.45 -11.31 40.78
CA SER A 1124 -32.13 -11.52 39.38
C SER A 1124 -30.89 -12.42 39.20
N HIS A 1125 -29.85 -12.23 40.00
CA HIS A 1125 -28.66 -13.10 39.98
C HIS A 1125 -29.01 -14.54 40.31
N ILE A 1126 -29.85 -14.78 41.33
CA ILE A 1126 -30.33 -16.11 41.71
C ILE A 1126 -31.13 -16.73 40.55
N ASN A 1127 -32.04 -15.98 39.92
CA ASN A 1127 -32.82 -16.46 38.77
C ASN A 1127 -31.92 -16.80 37.57
N LEU A 1128 -30.90 -15.97 37.30
CA LEU A 1128 -29.96 -16.18 36.19
C LEU A 1128 -29.03 -17.36 36.44
N PHE A 1129 -28.57 -17.53 37.69
CA PHE A 1129 -27.79 -18.68 38.14
C PHE A 1129 -28.60 -19.98 37.98
N ILE A 1130 -29.87 -20.01 38.42
CA ILE A 1130 -30.78 -21.15 38.24
C ILE A 1130 -31.00 -21.44 36.75
N LYS A 1131 -31.30 -20.43 35.93
CA LYS A 1131 -31.56 -20.62 34.49
C LYS A 1131 -30.35 -21.17 33.74
N ARG A 1132 -29.14 -20.71 34.08
CA ARG A 1132 -27.92 -21.04 33.34
C ARG A 1132 -27.27 -22.34 33.82
N TYR A 1133 -27.17 -22.54 35.13
CA TYR A 1133 -26.49 -23.69 35.72
C TYR A 1133 -27.42 -24.90 35.91
N ILE A 1134 -28.69 -24.68 36.26
CA ILE A 1134 -29.66 -25.76 36.53
C ILE A 1134 -30.49 -26.08 35.27
N ARG A 1135 -30.98 -25.07 34.54
CA ARG A 1135 -31.89 -25.29 33.38
C ARG A 1135 -31.22 -25.23 32.00
N ARG A 1136 -29.94 -24.84 31.90
CA ARG A 1136 -29.17 -24.69 30.65
C ARG A 1136 -29.90 -23.91 29.54
N ILE A 1137 -30.71 -22.91 29.88
CA ILE A 1137 -31.44 -22.10 28.90
C ILE A 1137 -30.57 -20.90 28.49
N PRO A 1138 -30.36 -20.63 27.18
CA PRO A 1138 -29.63 -19.44 26.72
C PRO A 1138 -30.39 -18.13 27.01
N SER A 1139 -29.65 -17.04 27.20
CA SER A 1139 -30.25 -15.71 27.47
C SER A 1139 -30.97 -15.16 26.25
N VAL A 1140 -32.24 -14.75 26.42
CA VAL A 1140 -33.09 -14.18 25.36
C VAL A 1140 -32.67 -12.74 24.99
N LYS A 1141 -32.07 -11.97 25.92
CA LYS A 1141 -31.67 -10.56 25.72
C LYS A 1141 -30.54 -10.35 24.67
N SER A 1142 -29.85 -11.41 24.25
CA SER A 1142 -28.76 -11.32 23.26
C SER A 1142 -29.26 -11.16 21.81
N GLN A 1143 -30.57 -11.33 21.55
CA GLN A 1143 -31.12 -11.35 20.19
C GLN A 1143 -31.29 -9.95 19.58
N ASP A 1144 -31.45 -8.90 20.39
CA ASP A 1144 -31.70 -7.52 19.92
C ASP A 1144 -30.48 -6.91 19.19
N PHE A 1145 -29.27 -7.31 19.57
CA PHE A 1145 -28.02 -6.88 18.95
C PHE A 1145 -27.50 -7.86 17.90
N ALA A 1146 -28.11 -9.04 17.78
CA ALA A 1146 -27.58 -10.11 16.94
C ALA A 1146 -28.70 -11.05 16.43
N VAL A 1147 -29.10 -10.85 15.19
CA VAL A 1147 -30.12 -11.65 14.50
C VAL A 1147 -29.47 -12.60 13.50
N GLU A 1148 -29.84 -13.88 13.56
CA GLU A 1148 -29.44 -14.88 12.56
C GLU A 1148 -30.57 -15.02 11.54
N LEU A 1149 -30.34 -14.51 10.33
CA LEU A 1149 -31.30 -14.56 9.22
C LEU A 1149 -31.13 -15.88 8.43
N ARG A 1150 -32.23 -16.45 7.96
CA ARG A 1150 -32.21 -17.66 7.09
C ARG A 1150 -31.88 -17.31 5.63
N GLY A 1151 -31.19 -18.22 4.95
CA GLY A 1151 -30.52 -18.04 3.66
C GLY A 1151 -31.22 -17.17 2.60
N LYS A 1152 -32.49 -17.41 2.26
CA LYS A 1152 -33.21 -16.61 1.23
C LYS A 1152 -33.28 -15.11 1.59
N LYS A 1153 -33.56 -14.77 2.85
CA LYS A 1153 -33.62 -13.38 3.33
C LYS A 1153 -32.24 -12.71 3.36
N VAL A 1154 -31.18 -13.48 3.65
CA VAL A 1154 -29.80 -12.99 3.60
C VAL A 1154 -29.39 -12.65 2.17
N GLY A 1155 -29.73 -13.52 1.20
CA GLY A 1155 -29.47 -13.27 -0.21
C GLY A 1155 -30.14 -11.98 -0.70
N GLN A 1156 -31.43 -11.79 -0.40
CA GLN A 1156 -32.17 -10.58 -0.76
C GLN A 1156 -31.56 -9.31 -0.14
N LEU A 1157 -31.17 -9.36 1.14
CA LEU A 1157 -30.54 -8.21 1.80
C LEU A 1157 -29.19 -7.86 1.19
N ASN A 1158 -28.37 -8.87 0.86
CA ASN A 1158 -27.07 -8.65 0.22
C ASN A 1158 -27.21 -8.10 -1.21
N VAL A 1159 -28.19 -8.55 -1.98
CA VAL A 1159 -28.49 -8.00 -3.32
C VAL A 1159 -28.95 -6.55 -3.21
N TRP A 1160 -29.82 -6.25 -2.24
CA TRP A 1160 -30.24 -4.88 -1.96
C TRP A 1160 -29.07 -3.99 -1.56
N GLU A 1161 -28.22 -4.44 -0.63
CA GLU A 1161 -27.00 -3.73 -0.19
C GLU A 1161 -26.06 -3.47 -1.39
N ALA A 1162 -25.84 -4.47 -2.24
CA ALA A 1162 -25.00 -4.35 -3.43
C ALA A 1162 -25.56 -3.31 -4.43
N ALA A 1163 -26.87 -3.31 -4.66
CA ALA A 1163 -27.52 -2.31 -5.50
C ALA A 1163 -27.37 -0.88 -4.94
N GLN A 1164 -27.48 -0.69 -3.61
CA GLN A 1164 -27.25 0.62 -3.00
C GLN A 1164 -25.80 1.09 -3.11
N LYS A 1165 -24.84 0.16 -2.98
CA LYS A 1165 -23.42 0.43 -3.20
C LYS A 1165 -23.16 0.86 -4.65
N GLU A 1166 -23.72 0.17 -5.64
CA GLU A 1166 -23.54 0.52 -7.06
C GLU A 1166 -24.11 1.91 -7.39
N THR A 1167 -25.30 2.23 -6.88
CA THR A 1167 -25.88 3.58 -7.00
C THR A 1167 -24.97 4.65 -6.39
N LEU A 1168 -24.36 4.36 -5.25
CA LEU A 1168 -23.42 5.26 -4.60
C LEU A 1168 -22.13 5.43 -5.42
N LEU A 1169 -21.52 4.32 -5.88
CA LEU A 1169 -20.28 4.37 -6.65
C LEU A 1169 -20.48 5.08 -8.00
N THR A 1170 -21.62 4.87 -8.65
CA THR A 1170 -21.97 5.61 -9.87
C THR A 1170 -22.16 7.10 -9.59
N ALA A 1171 -22.83 7.48 -8.50
CA ALA A 1171 -22.96 8.88 -8.07
C ALA A 1171 -21.60 9.52 -7.74
N GLN A 1172 -20.74 8.83 -6.99
CA GLN A 1172 -19.39 9.30 -6.67
C GLN A 1172 -18.54 9.46 -7.94
N SER A 1173 -18.52 8.45 -8.82
CA SER A 1173 -17.77 8.53 -10.09
C SER A 1173 -18.29 9.66 -10.99
N LYS A 1174 -19.60 9.92 -10.98
CA LYS A 1174 -20.20 11.06 -11.68
C LYS A 1174 -19.76 12.39 -11.07
N SER A 1175 -19.78 12.53 -9.74
CA SER A 1175 -19.32 13.74 -9.04
C SER A 1175 -17.82 14.00 -9.26
N GLU A 1176 -16.98 12.97 -9.16
CA GLU A 1176 -15.56 13.07 -9.53
C GLU A 1176 -15.39 13.46 -11.00
N ARG A 1177 -16.24 12.94 -11.88
CA ARG A 1177 -16.25 13.28 -13.31
C ARG A 1177 -16.73 14.71 -13.56
N GLU A 1178 -17.59 15.26 -12.72
CA GLU A 1178 -18.09 16.63 -12.83
C GLU A 1178 -17.19 17.65 -12.13
N SER A 1179 -16.27 17.20 -11.26
CA SER A 1179 -15.30 18.05 -10.59
C SER A 1179 -14.49 18.92 -11.56
N ASP A 1180 -14.23 20.16 -11.17
CA ASP A 1180 -13.54 21.14 -12.03
C ASP A 1180 -12.12 20.70 -12.38
N SER A 1181 -11.44 19.99 -11.47
CA SER A 1181 -10.10 19.44 -11.72
C SER A 1181 -10.12 18.34 -12.78
N ALA A 1182 -11.09 17.41 -12.73
CA ALA A 1182 -11.22 16.36 -13.74
C ALA A 1182 -11.70 16.90 -15.08
N ARG A 1183 -12.58 17.92 -15.07
CA ARG A 1183 -12.98 18.66 -16.27
C ARG A 1183 -11.80 19.36 -16.92
N LEU A 1184 -10.98 20.06 -16.13
CA LEU A 1184 -9.76 20.73 -16.60
C LEU A 1184 -8.75 19.73 -17.18
N LYS A 1185 -8.58 18.57 -16.52
CA LYS A 1185 -7.71 17.51 -17.05
C LYS A 1185 -8.24 16.98 -18.39
N ARG A 1186 -9.55 16.80 -18.53
CA ARG A 1186 -10.17 16.38 -19.79
C ARG A 1186 -10.06 17.43 -20.87
N THR A 1187 -10.29 18.70 -20.56
CA THR A 1187 -10.11 19.79 -21.53
C THR A 1187 -8.65 19.88 -21.94
N SER A 1188 -7.68 19.73 -21.02
CA SER A 1188 -6.25 19.60 -21.36
C SER A 1188 -6.01 18.45 -22.34
N THR A 1189 -6.45 17.22 -22.03
CA THR A 1189 -6.24 16.08 -22.94
C THR A 1189 -6.92 16.27 -24.30
N LYS A 1190 -8.07 16.96 -24.35
CA LYS A 1190 -8.76 17.28 -25.59
C LYS A 1190 -8.03 18.37 -26.37
N VAL A 1191 -7.55 19.41 -25.69
CA VAL A 1191 -6.72 20.47 -26.30
C VAL A 1191 -5.44 19.87 -26.85
N ASP A 1192 -4.78 18.97 -26.12
CA ASP A 1192 -3.61 18.23 -26.60
C ASP A 1192 -3.94 17.41 -27.85
N SER A 1193 -5.07 16.70 -27.86
CA SER A 1193 -5.54 15.97 -29.05
C SER A 1193 -5.85 16.89 -30.24
N VAL A 1194 -6.44 18.06 -30.00
CA VAL A 1194 -6.74 19.04 -31.06
C VAL A 1194 -5.45 19.66 -31.58
N LEU A 1195 -4.49 19.95 -30.70
CA LEU A 1195 -3.17 20.45 -31.09
C LEU A 1195 -2.43 19.45 -31.99
N LYS A 1196 -2.53 18.15 -31.68
CA LYS A 1196 -2.01 17.07 -32.55
C LYS A 1196 -2.67 17.10 -33.93
N GLN A 1197 -4.00 17.10 -33.99
CA GLN A 1197 -4.73 17.16 -35.26
C GLN A 1197 -4.42 18.43 -36.08
N ILE A 1198 -4.26 19.59 -35.43
CA ILE A 1198 -3.88 20.84 -36.11
C ILE A 1198 -2.45 20.75 -36.69
N ALA A 1199 -1.53 20.06 -36.01
CA ALA A 1199 -0.18 19.85 -36.52
C ALA A 1199 -0.19 19.00 -37.80
N GLU A 1200 -0.98 17.91 -37.84
CA GLU A 1200 -1.19 17.08 -39.03
C GLU A 1200 -1.77 17.90 -40.19
N MET A 1201 -2.83 18.69 -39.94
CA MET A 1201 -3.45 19.56 -40.94
C MET A 1201 -2.46 20.57 -41.53
N ARG A 1202 -1.63 21.21 -40.70
CA ARG A 1202 -0.57 22.12 -41.19
C ARG A 1202 0.45 21.40 -42.07
N GLY A 1203 0.72 20.13 -41.80
CA GLY A 1203 1.55 19.28 -42.64
C GLY A 1203 0.95 19.09 -44.04
N HIS A 1204 -0.36 18.81 -44.11
CA HIS A 1204 -1.10 18.67 -45.37
C HIS A 1204 -1.13 19.97 -46.18
N ASP A 1205 -1.39 21.12 -45.54
CA ASP A 1205 -1.39 22.43 -46.21
C ASP A 1205 -0.04 22.77 -46.85
N ARG A 1206 1.07 22.50 -46.14
CA ARG A 1206 2.42 22.70 -46.68
C ARG A 1206 2.67 21.81 -47.90
N ARG A 1207 2.19 20.56 -47.87
CA ARG A 1207 2.34 19.62 -48.99
C ARG A 1207 1.49 20.02 -50.19
N LEU A 1208 0.28 20.52 -49.96
CA LEU A 1208 -0.59 21.05 -51.01
C LEU A 1208 0.04 22.28 -51.68
N GLN A 1209 0.56 23.24 -50.92
CA GLN A 1209 1.27 24.40 -51.49
C GLN A 1209 2.49 24.00 -52.32
N LEU A 1210 3.23 22.96 -51.90
CA LEU A 1210 4.34 22.42 -52.69
C LEU A 1210 3.85 21.80 -54.01
N LEU A 1211 2.73 21.07 -53.98
CA LEU A 1211 2.15 20.47 -55.18
C LEU A 1211 1.57 21.53 -56.13
N GLU A 1212 0.89 22.55 -55.61
CA GLU A 1212 0.38 23.68 -56.39
C GLU A 1212 1.52 24.41 -57.10
N THR A 1213 2.61 24.70 -56.39
CA THR A 1213 3.79 25.36 -57.00
C THR A 1213 4.50 24.48 -58.03
N GLN A 1214 4.56 23.16 -57.82
CA GLN A 1214 5.06 22.21 -58.84
C GLN A 1214 4.14 22.17 -60.06
N LEU A 1215 2.82 22.17 -59.87
CA LEU A 1215 1.85 22.19 -60.94
C LEU A 1215 1.93 23.50 -61.74
N GLU A 1216 2.03 24.65 -61.07
CA GLU A 1216 2.27 25.95 -61.69
C GLU A 1216 3.57 25.95 -62.52
N TYR A 1217 4.64 25.34 -61.98
CA TYR A 1217 5.90 25.18 -62.70
C TYR A 1217 5.76 24.31 -63.95
N CYS A 1218 5.06 23.17 -63.85
CA CYS A 1218 4.79 22.29 -64.97
C CYS A 1218 3.94 22.98 -66.04
N CYS A 1219 2.86 23.67 -65.64
CA CYS A 1219 2.01 24.46 -66.54
C CYS A 1219 2.80 25.57 -67.23
N SER A 1220 3.66 26.29 -66.49
CA SER A 1220 4.53 27.34 -67.04
C SER A 1220 5.58 26.78 -67.99
N SER A 1221 6.16 25.62 -67.67
CA SER A 1221 7.12 24.91 -68.53
C SER A 1221 6.48 24.40 -69.81
N LEU A 1222 5.27 23.82 -69.72
CA LEU A 1222 4.51 23.36 -70.89
C LEU A 1222 4.09 24.53 -71.78
N SER A 1223 3.63 25.63 -71.18
CA SER A 1223 3.32 26.88 -71.91
C SER A 1223 4.56 27.43 -72.62
N TRP A 1224 5.69 27.50 -71.92
CA TRP A 1224 6.97 27.91 -72.51
C TRP A 1224 7.42 26.98 -73.64
N MET A 1225 7.31 25.66 -73.47
CA MET A 1225 7.63 24.69 -74.52
C MET A 1225 6.72 24.86 -75.74
N MET A 1226 5.42 25.10 -75.53
CA MET A 1226 4.45 25.34 -76.61
C MET A 1226 4.75 26.64 -77.37
N GLU A 1227 5.07 27.72 -76.66
CA GLU A 1227 5.50 28.99 -77.26
C GLU A 1227 6.82 28.84 -78.03
N ALA A 1228 7.81 28.17 -77.44
CA ALA A 1228 9.11 27.93 -78.07
C ALA A 1228 9.01 27.05 -79.32
N LEU A 1229 8.15 26.03 -79.32
CA LEU A 1229 7.87 25.20 -80.49
C LEU A 1229 7.08 25.94 -81.57
N SER A 1230 6.21 26.90 -81.20
CA SER A 1230 5.44 27.71 -82.17
C SER A 1230 6.31 28.74 -82.92
N GLN A 1231 7.45 29.14 -82.35
CA GLN A 1231 8.37 30.14 -82.92
C GLN A 1231 9.42 29.53 -83.87
N SER A 1232 9.13 28.37 -84.45
CA SER A 1232 10.04 27.60 -85.30
C SER A 1232 10.23 28.18 -86.71
N ASN A 1233 10.65 29.44 -86.83
CA ASN A 1233 11.48 29.93 -87.93
C ASN A 1233 12.01 31.35 -87.62
N MET A 1234 13.24 31.38 -87.10
CA MET A 1234 14.12 32.55 -86.94
C MET A 1234 13.73 33.59 -85.87
N ILE A 1235 14.60 33.64 -84.84
CA ILE A 1235 14.83 34.68 -83.81
C ILE A 1235 14.28 34.34 -82.41
N SER A 1236 15.22 34.33 -81.47
CA SER A 1236 15.21 34.02 -80.02
C SER A 1236 13.87 34.01 -79.28
N ALA A 1237 13.64 32.93 -78.51
CA ALA A 1237 12.62 32.88 -77.47
C ALA A 1237 12.74 34.10 -76.53
N GLY A 1238 11.72 34.96 -76.54
CA GLY A 1238 11.68 36.21 -75.75
C GLY A 1238 11.59 36.02 -74.24
N ARG A 1239 11.48 34.78 -73.74
CA ARG A 1239 11.42 34.46 -72.31
C ARG A 1239 12.41 33.34 -71.94
N PRO A 1240 13.23 33.52 -70.88
CA PRO A 1240 14.07 32.44 -70.37
C PRO A 1240 13.21 31.28 -69.87
N ALA A 1241 13.74 30.05 -69.96
CA ALA A 1241 13.05 28.87 -69.45
C ALA A 1241 12.70 29.06 -67.96
N PRO A 1242 11.50 28.65 -67.52
CA PRO A 1242 11.16 28.69 -66.10
C PRO A 1242 12.17 27.83 -65.33
N LEU A 1243 12.93 28.48 -64.45
CA LEU A 1243 13.86 27.82 -63.55
C LEU A 1243 13.06 27.28 -62.36
N LEU A 1244 13.20 25.98 -62.09
CA LEU A 1244 12.71 25.40 -60.85
C LEU A 1244 13.45 26.11 -59.72
N LYS A 1245 12.75 26.93 -58.93
CA LYS A 1245 13.37 27.56 -57.77
C LYS A 1245 13.74 26.43 -56.80
N ASP A 1246 15.04 26.19 -56.63
CA ASP A 1246 15.55 25.27 -55.60
C ASP A 1246 15.18 25.83 -54.22
N HIS A 1247 14.06 25.34 -53.68
CA HIS A 1247 13.54 25.75 -52.39
C HIS A 1247 14.06 24.85 -51.26
N THR A 1248 15.38 24.70 -51.16
CA THR A 1248 16.01 24.19 -49.93
C THR A 1248 16.05 25.23 -48.80
N LEU A 1249 15.68 26.49 -49.07
CA LEU A 1249 15.76 27.61 -48.12
C LEU A 1249 14.45 27.95 -47.39
N LEU A 1250 13.31 27.34 -47.72
CA LEU A 1250 12.03 27.61 -47.04
C LEU A 1250 11.80 26.77 -45.77
N SER A 1251 12.66 25.77 -45.47
CA SER A 1251 12.50 24.95 -44.25
C SER A 1251 12.98 25.63 -42.95
N LYS A 1252 13.43 26.89 -43.00
CA LYS A 1252 13.94 27.66 -41.85
C LYS A 1252 12.97 28.74 -41.31
N ARG A 1253 11.70 28.76 -41.70
CA ARG A 1253 10.69 29.65 -41.09
C ARG A 1253 9.52 28.90 -40.47
#